data_AF-U7UJJ3-F1
#
_entry.id   AF-U7UJJ3-F1
#
_cell.length_a   1.000
_cell.length_b   1.000
_cell.length_c   1.000
_cell.angle_alpha   90.00
_cell.angle_beta   90.00
_cell.angle_gamma   90.00
#
_symmetry.space_group_name_H-M   'P 1'
#
loop_
_entity.id
_entity.type
_entity.pdbx_description
1 polymer ?
#
loop_
_entity_poly.entity_id
_entity_poly.type
_entity_poly.pdbx_seq_one_letter_code
_entity_poly.pdbx_strand_id
1 'polypeptide(L)'
;MEIKDLVKNSEKYYGHIGGKNKEFETLQEHTKLCGQYYRKIKDFKNVNAVLKRIYKVLFKTDDYLNIFMELADSLVDFHDIGKINGKFQWERLNNNNFKTYDSSFDLGIKSEHSIVSSAIYFYYYGDKINNLKIDEQTKYLLTYFIILNSYVISRHHSPLNNFSYEGKNFISNFLEKKSPLMKALKKVSDLKILEDKFFEDFDKKIEDILDLLYEMEDDLSFNKIRKDKNKIFYIYVKLMYSLLVAGDFYSTTNYIKGFKTKLENLQKDELIKIYNNSTLLESIRDKEKSGSYKKRQEINDLRTEIFLQVEKNFEKISKNEIGKNIYFLESPTGSGKSNIAMNLSFKMLKGNINKIFYVYPFNTLVEQNKNTLDKFYKGTEVQNNIAVINSLSPIGNKYQEKLMEEWEYYIKSLLDRQFLHSPFIVTSNVGFFNTLFSSNRESIFGLYQLIDSVIVLDEIQAYKEKIWNEIIEMLDAYAETLNFRIIIMSATLPDLSKLLEEKERNKVVKLIENPKKFFENKLFKNRVRLDYGLLDKGKIFYTDLINHMKDHVKNHKKILLEFIKRKDAEDFYKEINKNENFKEYEILILTGQDNLKTKNDVIEEIGKDKNIILVATQVIEAGVDIDMDIGYKDISKLENEEQFLGRINRSAHKKNSTAYFFDMADENKIYGHIDNELTLRNPERRTNLLDKDFSNYFEIKLEKSKERKESLSYDEFEEALTNNKFEKISKHMKLIDNDEKIEVFLAQKIKCKKENNGSKTEERKIDGRKIWKEYCSLLENNEMDYSEKIVKLSELKLDMSYFLYKVTKMEFEKYFGQYNEHRGNIFYIEDGEAYLENGRLNLNFCGDFL
;
A
#
# COMPACT_ATOMS: atom_id res chain seq x y z
N MET A 1 -28.50 -18.83 -8.58
CA MET A 1 -29.15 -19.55 -9.71
C MET A 1 -28.30 -20.77 -10.05
N GLU A 2 -28.86 -21.89 -10.51
CA GLU A 2 -28.03 -23.04 -10.95
C GLU A 2 -27.73 -22.94 -12.46
N ILE A 3 -26.52 -23.28 -12.88
CA ILE A 3 -26.11 -23.30 -14.31
C ILE A 3 -27.04 -24.22 -15.11
N LYS A 4 -27.50 -25.32 -14.53
CA LYS A 4 -28.48 -26.22 -15.16
C LYS A 4 -29.83 -25.57 -15.48
N ASP A 5 -30.17 -24.46 -14.81
CA ASP A 5 -31.41 -23.72 -15.07
C ASP A 5 -31.25 -22.70 -16.21
N LEU A 6 -30.00 -22.51 -16.67
CA LEU A 6 -29.58 -21.56 -17.70
C LEU A 6 -29.10 -22.26 -18.98
N VAL A 7 -28.30 -23.32 -18.85
CA VAL A 7 -27.56 -23.96 -19.94
C VAL A 7 -28.13 -25.36 -20.19
N LYS A 8 -28.54 -25.61 -21.44
CA LYS A 8 -29.01 -26.94 -21.86
C LYS A 8 -27.88 -27.96 -21.83
N ASN A 9 -28.17 -29.16 -21.34
CA ASN A 9 -27.19 -30.24 -21.20
C ASN A 9 -25.92 -29.79 -20.44
N SER A 10 -26.10 -28.99 -19.37
CA SER A 10 -25.02 -28.38 -18.60
C SER A 10 -23.93 -29.36 -18.12
N GLU A 11 -24.27 -30.64 -17.96
CA GLU A 11 -23.37 -31.72 -17.55
C GLU A 11 -22.25 -32.02 -18.54
N LYS A 12 -22.37 -31.59 -19.81
CA LYS A 12 -21.36 -31.79 -20.84
C LYS A 12 -20.19 -30.81 -20.76
N TYR A 13 -20.36 -29.69 -20.04
CA TYR A 13 -19.37 -28.62 -19.96
C TYR A 13 -18.51 -28.74 -18.71
N TYR A 14 -17.19 -28.73 -18.92
CA TYR A 14 -16.22 -28.75 -17.83
C TYR A 14 -15.95 -27.32 -17.34
N GLY A 15 -15.68 -27.18 -16.05
CA GLY A 15 -15.22 -25.95 -15.41
C GLY A 15 -13.69 -25.91 -15.33
N HIS A 16 -13.11 -26.99 -14.80
CA HIS A 16 -11.65 -27.19 -14.67
C HIS A 16 -11.29 -28.67 -14.84
N ILE A 17 -9.99 -28.92 -15.03
CA ILE A 17 -9.37 -30.26 -15.12
C ILE A 17 -8.21 -30.38 -14.15
N GLY A 18 -7.76 -31.60 -13.88
CA GLY A 18 -6.57 -31.87 -13.05
C GLY A 18 -6.81 -31.71 -11.55
N GLY A 19 -8.03 -31.98 -11.10
CA GLY A 19 -8.38 -31.97 -9.67
C GLY A 19 -7.69 -33.07 -8.87
N LYS A 20 -7.43 -32.82 -7.59
CA LYS A 20 -6.78 -33.79 -6.68
C LYS A 20 -7.52 -35.12 -6.58
N ASN A 21 -8.85 -35.08 -6.61
CA ASN A 21 -9.72 -36.25 -6.37
C ASN A 21 -10.58 -36.65 -7.58
N LYS A 22 -10.66 -35.82 -8.62
CA LYS A 22 -11.51 -36.01 -9.80
C LYS A 22 -10.84 -35.40 -11.01
N GLU A 23 -10.79 -36.13 -12.11
CA GLU A 23 -10.08 -35.73 -13.34
C GLU A 23 -10.58 -34.40 -13.93
N PHE A 24 -11.89 -34.16 -13.87
CA PHE A 24 -12.53 -32.90 -14.24
C PHE A 24 -13.64 -32.53 -13.26
N GLU A 25 -13.90 -31.25 -13.08
CA GLU A 25 -15.14 -30.76 -12.49
C GLU A 25 -16.03 -30.15 -13.56
N THR A 26 -17.33 -30.38 -13.44
CA THR A 26 -18.33 -29.75 -14.30
C THR A 26 -18.38 -28.24 -14.02
N LEU A 27 -18.83 -27.48 -15.01
CA LEU A 27 -19.04 -26.03 -14.85
C LEU A 27 -19.98 -25.73 -13.68
N GLN A 28 -21.04 -26.52 -13.51
CA GLN A 28 -21.98 -26.41 -12.40
C GLN A 28 -21.33 -26.66 -11.03
N GLU A 29 -20.47 -27.68 -10.91
CA GLU A 29 -19.74 -27.98 -9.66
C GLU A 29 -18.81 -26.82 -9.27
N HIS A 30 -18.02 -26.30 -10.22
CA HIS A 30 -17.11 -25.16 -9.99
C HIS A 30 -17.88 -23.91 -9.57
N THR A 31 -18.89 -23.50 -10.34
CA THR A 31 -19.69 -22.29 -10.02
C THR A 31 -20.33 -22.42 -8.64
N LYS A 32 -20.82 -23.61 -8.26
CA LYS A 32 -21.39 -23.86 -6.93
C LYS A 32 -20.34 -23.72 -5.83
N LEU A 33 -19.14 -24.25 -6.04
CA LEU A 33 -18.03 -24.15 -5.09
C LEU A 33 -17.54 -22.71 -4.94
N CYS A 34 -17.38 -21.98 -6.06
CA CYS A 34 -17.04 -20.55 -6.06
C CYS A 34 -18.11 -19.74 -5.30
N GLY A 35 -19.39 -19.97 -5.57
CA GLY A 35 -20.51 -19.36 -4.83
C GLY A 35 -20.50 -19.66 -3.33
N GLN A 36 -20.03 -20.85 -2.90
CA GLN A 36 -19.86 -21.15 -1.47
C GLN A 36 -18.75 -20.32 -0.83
N TYR A 37 -17.59 -20.19 -1.49
CA TYR A 37 -16.51 -19.35 -0.98
C TYR A 37 -16.88 -17.87 -0.99
N TYR A 38 -17.53 -17.39 -2.04
CA TYR A 38 -18.05 -16.03 -2.10
C TYR A 38 -19.00 -15.74 -0.93
N ARG A 39 -19.99 -16.60 -0.65
CA ARG A 39 -20.88 -16.42 0.50
C ARG A 39 -20.13 -16.44 1.84
N LYS A 40 -19.16 -17.35 2.01
CA LYS A 40 -18.30 -17.35 3.21
C LYS A 40 -17.56 -16.03 3.39
N ILE A 41 -16.99 -15.47 2.33
CA ILE A 41 -16.33 -14.16 2.36
C ILE A 41 -17.35 -13.06 2.69
N LYS A 42 -18.52 -13.11 2.05
CA LYS A 42 -19.61 -12.15 2.19
C LYS A 42 -20.09 -12.05 3.65
N ASP A 43 -20.24 -13.19 4.30
CA ASP A 43 -20.62 -13.31 5.71
C ASP A 43 -19.46 -12.87 6.62
N PHE A 44 -18.24 -13.36 6.35
CA PHE A 44 -17.04 -13.05 7.14
C PHE A 44 -16.70 -11.55 7.17
N LYS A 45 -16.84 -10.85 6.03
CA LYS A 45 -16.55 -9.40 5.91
C LYS A 45 -17.81 -8.53 5.92
N ASN A 46 -18.99 -9.08 6.23
CA ASN A 46 -20.25 -8.34 6.27
C ASN A 46 -20.49 -7.47 5.01
N VAL A 47 -20.18 -8.03 3.83
CA VAL A 47 -20.25 -7.33 2.54
C VAL A 47 -21.68 -6.85 2.25
N ASN A 48 -22.69 -7.54 2.75
CA ASN A 48 -24.09 -7.10 2.67
C ASN A 48 -24.30 -5.69 3.23
N ALA A 49 -23.63 -5.32 4.32
CA ALA A 49 -23.75 -3.98 4.89
C ALA A 49 -23.07 -2.92 3.98
N VAL A 50 -21.96 -3.27 3.33
CA VAL A 50 -21.29 -2.41 2.35
C VAL A 50 -22.20 -2.15 1.15
N LEU A 51 -22.75 -3.21 0.54
CA LEU A 51 -23.65 -3.11 -0.59
C LEU A 51 -24.91 -2.30 -0.26
N LYS A 52 -25.48 -2.48 0.95
CA LYS A 52 -26.60 -1.64 1.44
C LYS A 52 -26.22 -0.16 1.57
N ARG A 53 -25.01 0.16 2.03
CA ARG A 53 -24.54 1.56 2.09
C ARG A 53 -24.43 2.18 0.70
N ILE A 54 -23.79 1.47 -0.24
CA ILE A 54 -23.69 1.89 -1.64
C ILE A 54 -25.08 2.16 -2.22
N TYR A 55 -25.98 1.19 -2.07
CA TYR A 55 -27.35 1.29 -2.56
C TYR A 55 -28.10 2.49 -1.97
N LYS A 56 -28.06 2.69 -0.64
CA LYS A 56 -28.75 3.81 0.02
C LYS A 56 -28.27 5.18 -0.45
N VAL A 57 -26.97 5.33 -0.71
CA VAL A 57 -26.40 6.59 -1.21
C VAL A 57 -26.87 6.90 -2.63
N LEU A 58 -27.11 5.88 -3.45
CA LEU A 58 -27.47 6.03 -4.86
C LEU A 58 -28.98 6.10 -5.10
N PHE A 59 -29.76 5.19 -4.50
CA PHE A 59 -31.18 5.00 -4.82
C PHE A 59 -32.14 5.77 -3.89
N LYS A 60 -31.72 6.12 -2.66
CA LYS A 60 -32.54 6.85 -1.66
C LYS A 60 -33.90 6.21 -1.30
N THR A 61 -34.18 4.99 -1.76
CA THR A 61 -35.33 4.13 -1.39
C THR A 61 -34.84 2.71 -1.14
N ASP A 62 -35.56 1.90 -0.36
CA ASP A 62 -35.24 0.49 -0.12
C ASP A 62 -35.97 -0.49 -1.09
N ASP A 63 -36.86 0.01 -1.96
CA ASP A 63 -37.77 -0.81 -2.79
C ASP A 63 -37.07 -1.81 -3.74
N TYR A 64 -35.90 -1.45 -4.25
CA TYR A 64 -35.16 -2.22 -5.26
C TYR A 64 -33.88 -2.85 -4.72
N LEU A 65 -33.69 -2.85 -3.40
CA LEU A 65 -32.49 -3.38 -2.76
C LEU A 65 -32.28 -4.86 -3.11
N ASN A 66 -33.35 -5.66 -3.14
CA ASN A 66 -33.25 -7.08 -3.46
C ASN A 66 -32.76 -7.31 -4.89
N ILE A 67 -33.20 -6.48 -5.85
CA ILE A 67 -32.75 -6.56 -7.24
C ILE A 67 -31.28 -6.17 -7.34
N PHE A 68 -30.88 -5.07 -6.69
CA PHE A 68 -29.48 -4.66 -6.64
C PHE A 68 -28.56 -5.72 -6.03
N MET A 69 -28.98 -6.35 -4.93
CA MET A 69 -28.23 -7.43 -4.28
C MET A 69 -28.13 -8.66 -5.19
N GLU A 70 -29.21 -9.01 -5.88
CA GLU A 70 -29.22 -10.10 -6.86
C GLU A 70 -28.23 -9.84 -8.01
N LEU A 71 -28.19 -8.62 -8.56
CA LEU A 71 -27.22 -8.23 -9.59
C LEU A 71 -25.78 -8.43 -9.09
N ALA A 72 -25.47 -7.93 -7.90
CA ALA A 72 -24.13 -8.04 -7.33
C ALA A 72 -23.72 -9.51 -7.09
N ASP A 73 -24.61 -10.33 -6.51
CA ASP A 73 -24.29 -11.72 -6.17
C ASP A 73 -24.21 -12.64 -7.39
N SER A 74 -25.04 -12.38 -8.41
CA SER A 74 -25.09 -13.21 -9.61
C SER A 74 -23.86 -13.05 -10.49
N LEU A 75 -23.02 -12.05 -10.23
CA LEU A 75 -21.70 -11.94 -10.83
C LEU A 75 -20.91 -13.25 -10.71
N VAL A 76 -20.97 -13.91 -9.55
CA VAL A 76 -20.32 -15.21 -9.31
C VAL A 76 -20.99 -16.36 -10.06
N ASP A 77 -22.31 -16.32 -10.19
CA ASP A 77 -23.04 -17.36 -10.91
C ASP A 77 -22.73 -17.34 -12.42
N PHE A 78 -22.46 -16.15 -12.98
CA PHE A 78 -22.22 -15.97 -14.42
C PHE A 78 -20.74 -15.92 -14.82
N HIS A 79 -19.78 -15.64 -13.93
CA HIS A 79 -18.40 -15.29 -14.33
C HIS A 79 -17.75 -16.27 -15.32
N ASP A 80 -18.02 -17.56 -15.15
CA ASP A 80 -17.45 -18.65 -15.94
C ASP A 80 -18.43 -19.30 -16.93
N ILE A 81 -19.68 -18.80 -17.05
CA ILE A 81 -20.69 -19.42 -17.92
C ILE A 81 -20.26 -19.46 -19.38
N GLY A 82 -19.43 -18.51 -19.83
CA GLY A 82 -18.84 -18.48 -21.17
C GLY A 82 -17.91 -19.66 -21.48
N LYS A 83 -17.54 -20.48 -20.49
CA LYS A 83 -16.83 -21.76 -20.73
C LYS A 83 -17.66 -22.73 -21.57
N ILE A 84 -18.96 -22.47 -21.77
CA ILE A 84 -19.80 -23.18 -22.77
C ILE A 84 -19.28 -23.06 -24.20
N ASN A 85 -18.39 -22.11 -24.49
CA ASN A 85 -17.73 -22.00 -25.78
C ASN A 85 -17.00 -23.32 -26.12
N GLY A 86 -17.42 -23.99 -27.21
CA GLY A 86 -16.82 -25.27 -27.62
C GLY A 86 -15.31 -25.17 -27.84
N LYS A 87 -14.80 -23.99 -28.23
CA LYS A 87 -13.36 -23.71 -28.34
C LYS A 87 -12.63 -23.84 -27.04
N PHE A 88 -13.21 -23.25 -26.01
CA PHE A 88 -12.65 -23.29 -24.68
C PHE A 88 -12.63 -24.73 -24.14
N GLN A 89 -13.75 -25.45 -24.30
CA GLN A 89 -13.88 -26.84 -23.88
C GLN A 89 -12.83 -27.73 -24.54
N TRP A 90 -12.62 -27.60 -25.84
CA TRP A 90 -11.63 -28.40 -26.56
C TRP A 90 -10.19 -27.96 -26.26
N GLU A 91 -9.84 -26.69 -26.52
CA GLU A 91 -8.44 -26.22 -26.51
C GLU A 91 -7.88 -26.00 -25.09
N ARG A 92 -8.73 -25.69 -24.10
CA ARG A 92 -8.29 -25.36 -22.73
C ARG A 92 -8.60 -26.45 -21.72
N LEU A 93 -9.71 -27.17 -21.90
CA LEU A 93 -10.17 -28.19 -20.97
C LEU A 93 -10.05 -29.62 -21.52
N ASN A 94 -9.53 -29.82 -22.74
CA ASN A 94 -9.36 -31.13 -23.38
C ASN A 94 -10.64 -31.99 -23.37
N ASN A 95 -11.82 -31.35 -23.46
CA ASN A 95 -13.10 -32.03 -23.40
C ASN A 95 -13.41 -32.72 -24.74
N ASN A 96 -13.31 -34.04 -24.76
CA ASN A 96 -13.48 -34.85 -25.97
C ASN A 96 -14.89 -34.76 -26.59
N ASN A 97 -15.90 -34.29 -25.84
CA ASN A 97 -17.25 -34.02 -26.37
C ASN A 97 -17.23 -32.97 -27.50
N PHE A 98 -16.15 -32.18 -27.61
CA PHE A 98 -15.99 -31.09 -28.57
C PHE A 98 -14.82 -31.32 -29.55
N LYS A 99 -14.30 -32.56 -29.63
CA LYS A 99 -13.11 -32.94 -30.42
C LYS A 99 -13.29 -32.84 -31.94
N THR A 100 -14.47 -33.15 -32.45
CA THR A 100 -14.83 -32.93 -33.85
C THR A 100 -15.34 -31.51 -34.00
N TYR A 101 -14.39 -30.60 -34.17
CA TYR A 101 -14.62 -29.17 -34.21
C TYR A 101 -15.38 -28.77 -35.48
N ASP A 102 -16.70 -28.89 -35.48
CA ASP A 102 -17.51 -28.21 -36.48
C ASP A 102 -17.55 -26.71 -36.11
N SER A 103 -17.37 -25.86 -37.12
CA SER A 103 -17.47 -24.39 -37.03
C SER A 103 -18.74 -23.90 -36.35
N SER A 104 -19.76 -24.77 -36.26
CA SER A 104 -21.01 -24.56 -35.52
C SER A 104 -20.83 -24.37 -34.01
N PHE A 105 -19.73 -24.80 -33.36
CA PHE A 105 -19.56 -24.64 -31.89
C PHE A 105 -18.65 -23.48 -31.47
N ASP A 106 -18.04 -22.75 -32.41
CA ASP A 106 -17.21 -21.58 -32.12
C ASP A 106 -18.08 -20.32 -32.01
N LEU A 107 -18.09 -19.68 -30.84
CA LEU A 107 -18.81 -18.43 -30.59
C LEU A 107 -18.17 -17.20 -31.27
N GLY A 108 -17.08 -17.35 -32.02
CA GLY A 108 -16.44 -16.29 -32.79
C GLY A 108 -15.55 -15.36 -31.99
N ILE A 109 -15.24 -15.69 -30.73
CA ILE A 109 -14.35 -14.92 -29.82
C ILE A 109 -13.21 -15.80 -29.29
N LYS A 110 -12.59 -16.61 -30.16
CA LYS A 110 -11.46 -17.50 -29.81
C LYS A 110 -11.77 -18.34 -28.55
N SER A 111 -10.78 -18.59 -27.69
CA SER A 111 -10.94 -19.29 -26.42
C SER A 111 -11.17 -18.31 -25.24
N GLU A 112 -11.80 -17.15 -25.45
CA GLU A 112 -12.03 -16.17 -24.37
C GLU A 112 -13.41 -16.37 -23.75
N HIS A 113 -13.49 -16.97 -22.56
CA HIS A 113 -14.77 -17.25 -21.90
C HIS A 113 -15.31 -16.05 -21.12
N SER A 114 -14.45 -15.24 -20.50
CA SER A 114 -14.86 -14.15 -19.62
C SER A 114 -15.72 -13.10 -20.33
N ILE A 115 -15.44 -12.81 -21.60
CA ILE A 115 -16.22 -11.86 -22.39
C ILE A 115 -17.58 -12.44 -22.84
N VAL A 116 -17.64 -13.74 -23.12
CA VAL A 116 -18.90 -14.44 -23.41
C VAL A 116 -19.78 -14.46 -22.15
N SER A 117 -19.20 -14.74 -20.98
CA SER A 117 -19.88 -14.65 -19.69
C SER A 117 -20.47 -13.27 -19.44
N SER A 118 -19.67 -12.23 -19.73
CA SER A 118 -20.07 -10.82 -19.62
C SER A 118 -21.29 -10.50 -20.48
N ALA A 119 -21.29 -10.94 -21.75
CA ALA A 119 -22.41 -10.73 -22.68
C ALA A 119 -23.69 -11.44 -22.22
N ILE A 120 -23.58 -12.68 -21.72
CA ILE A 120 -24.74 -13.46 -21.24
C ILE A 120 -25.33 -12.82 -19.97
N TYR A 121 -24.49 -12.39 -19.03
CA TYR A 121 -24.94 -11.67 -17.83
C TYR A 121 -25.66 -10.37 -18.20
N PHE A 122 -25.06 -9.58 -19.11
CA PHE A 122 -25.65 -8.34 -19.61
C PHE A 122 -27.04 -8.57 -20.21
N TYR A 123 -27.17 -9.54 -21.11
CA TYR A 123 -28.43 -9.86 -21.75
C TYR A 123 -29.52 -10.29 -20.76
N TYR A 124 -29.20 -11.25 -19.90
CA TYR A 124 -30.13 -11.82 -18.94
C TYR A 124 -30.73 -10.74 -18.02
N TYR A 125 -29.88 -9.88 -17.47
CA TYR A 125 -30.33 -8.84 -16.55
C TYR A 125 -30.85 -7.60 -17.28
N GLY A 126 -30.38 -7.30 -18.48
CA GLY A 126 -30.90 -6.24 -19.33
C GLY A 126 -32.39 -6.47 -19.61
N ASP A 127 -32.77 -7.66 -20.07
CA ASP A 127 -34.18 -8.03 -20.32
C ASP A 127 -35.01 -7.95 -19.03
N LYS A 128 -34.46 -8.46 -17.92
CA LYS A 128 -35.14 -8.40 -16.61
C LYS A 128 -35.44 -6.97 -16.19
N ILE A 129 -34.46 -6.05 -16.29
CA ILE A 129 -34.61 -4.66 -15.86
C ILE A 129 -35.50 -3.86 -16.83
N ASN A 130 -35.36 -4.10 -18.13
CA ASN A 130 -36.16 -3.41 -19.15
C ASN A 130 -37.67 -3.58 -18.88
N ASN A 131 -38.07 -4.80 -18.54
CA ASN A 131 -39.47 -5.17 -18.28
C ASN A 131 -40.02 -4.70 -16.92
N LEU A 132 -39.20 -4.09 -16.05
CA LEU A 132 -39.67 -3.54 -14.78
C LEU A 132 -40.41 -2.21 -14.99
N LYS A 133 -41.55 -2.08 -14.30
CA LYS A 133 -42.34 -0.85 -14.22
C LYS A 133 -41.86 0.01 -13.05
N ILE A 134 -40.73 0.66 -13.24
CA ILE A 134 -40.04 1.51 -12.26
C ILE A 134 -39.69 2.86 -12.88
N ASP A 135 -39.32 3.84 -12.06
CA ASP A 135 -38.89 5.14 -12.56
C ASP A 135 -37.59 5.03 -13.39
N GLU A 136 -37.43 5.94 -14.36
CA GLU A 136 -36.34 5.92 -15.33
C GLU A 136 -34.96 6.03 -14.65
N GLN A 137 -34.81 6.89 -13.63
CA GLN A 137 -33.53 7.06 -12.96
C GLN A 137 -33.09 5.78 -12.23
N THR A 138 -34.00 5.10 -11.53
CA THR A 138 -33.73 3.79 -10.95
C THR A 138 -33.39 2.76 -12.03
N LYS A 139 -34.12 2.76 -13.15
CA LYS A 139 -33.86 1.85 -14.27
C LYS A 139 -32.45 2.06 -14.83
N TYR A 140 -32.05 3.30 -15.10
CA TYR A 140 -30.70 3.69 -15.53
C TYR A 140 -29.62 3.28 -14.54
N LEU A 141 -29.81 3.48 -13.23
CA LEU A 141 -28.87 3.05 -12.22
C LEU A 141 -28.68 1.52 -12.21
N LEU A 142 -29.77 0.76 -12.26
CA LEU A 142 -29.71 -0.71 -12.33
C LEU A 142 -29.02 -1.19 -13.61
N THR A 143 -29.35 -0.58 -14.75
CA THR A 143 -28.68 -0.84 -16.04
C THR A 143 -27.19 -0.56 -15.96
N TYR A 144 -26.77 0.55 -15.34
CA TYR A 144 -25.36 0.85 -15.18
C TYR A 144 -24.63 -0.18 -14.30
N PHE A 145 -25.26 -0.65 -13.21
CA PHE A 145 -24.68 -1.74 -12.41
C PHE A 145 -24.56 -3.06 -13.20
N ILE A 146 -25.49 -3.33 -14.13
CA ILE A 146 -25.34 -4.47 -15.04
C ILE A 146 -24.08 -4.31 -15.88
N ILE A 147 -23.82 -3.12 -16.44
CA ILE A 147 -22.61 -2.85 -17.24
C ILE A 147 -21.35 -2.96 -16.38
N LEU A 148 -21.34 -2.40 -15.16
CA LEU A 148 -20.20 -2.49 -14.25
C LEU A 148 -19.89 -3.94 -13.88
N ASN A 149 -20.91 -4.76 -13.58
CA ASN A 149 -20.73 -6.18 -13.28
C ASN A 149 -20.27 -6.97 -14.51
N SER A 150 -20.83 -6.66 -15.68
CA SER A 150 -20.38 -7.21 -16.96
C SER A 150 -18.90 -6.91 -17.20
N TYR A 151 -18.45 -5.69 -16.88
CA TYR A 151 -17.05 -5.31 -16.98
C TYR A 151 -16.17 -6.12 -16.03
N VAL A 152 -16.55 -6.25 -14.76
CA VAL A 152 -15.84 -7.08 -13.77
C VAL A 152 -15.72 -8.53 -14.26
N ILE A 153 -16.81 -9.12 -14.76
CA ILE A 153 -16.81 -10.47 -15.34
C ILE A 153 -15.85 -10.53 -16.52
N SER A 154 -15.86 -9.56 -17.44
CA SER A 154 -14.94 -9.59 -18.59
C SER A 154 -13.47 -9.59 -18.18
N ARG A 155 -13.15 -9.03 -17.01
CA ARG A 155 -11.78 -8.79 -16.54
C ARG A 155 -11.25 -9.76 -15.50
N HIS A 156 -12.01 -10.71 -14.95
CA HIS A 156 -11.58 -11.49 -13.77
C HIS A 156 -10.26 -12.31 -13.91
N HIS A 157 -9.79 -12.57 -15.12
CA HIS A 157 -8.47 -13.17 -15.40
C HIS A 157 -7.38 -12.18 -15.85
N SER A 158 -7.67 -10.88 -15.89
CA SER A 158 -6.79 -9.82 -16.42
C SER A 158 -6.76 -8.60 -15.48
N PRO A 159 -5.78 -7.69 -15.62
CA PRO A 159 -5.81 -6.42 -14.87
C PRO A 159 -7.09 -5.60 -15.11
N LEU A 160 -7.51 -4.81 -14.12
CA LEU A 160 -8.53 -3.78 -14.29
C LEU A 160 -7.93 -2.60 -15.06
N ASN A 161 -7.90 -2.69 -16.40
CA ASN A 161 -7.45 -1.60 -17.26
C ASN A 161 -8.56 -0.54 -17.45
N ASN A 162 -8.43 0.35 -18.43
CA ASN A 162 -9.47 1.34 -18.74
C ASN A 162 -10.79 0.65 -19.13
N PHE A 163 -11.92 1.24 -18.75
CA PHE A 163 -13.29 0.80 -19.05
C PHE A 163 -13.59 0.69 -20.56
N SER A 164 -12.97 -0.30 -21.16
CA SER A 164 -12.81 -0.49 -22.58
C SER A 164 -12.58 -1.97 -22.85
N TYR A 165 -12.87 -2.44 -24.05
CA TYR A 165 -12.50 -3.76 -24.53
C TYR A 165 -12.14 -3.63 -26.01
N GLU A 166 -11.02 -4.26 -26.40
CA GLU A 166 -10.42 -4.15 -27.75
C GLU A 166 -10.30 -2.72 -28.29
N GLY A 167 -9.90 -1.77 -27.45
CA GLY A 167 -9.64 -0.37 -27.86
C GLY A 167 -10.88 0.52 -27.97
N LYS A 168 -12.07 0.02 -27.63
CA LYS A 168 -13.33 0.79 -27.60
C LYS A 168 -13.89 0.90 -26.19
N ASN A 169 -14.68 1.95 -25.91
CA ASN A 169 -15.40 2.08 -24.64
C ASN A 169 -16.23 0.80 -24.37
N PHE A 170 -16.26 0.32 -23.13
CA PHE A 170 -16.91 -0.95 -22.82
C PHE A 170 -18.40 -0.97 -23.17
N ILE A 171 -19.10 0.16 -23.00
CA ILE A 171 -20.52 0.31 -23.35
C ILE A 171 -20.71 0.20 -24.87
N SER A 172 -19.84 0.83 -25.65
CA SER A 172 -19.91 0.78 -27.12
C SER A 172 -19.78 -0.64 -27.68
N ASN A 173 -19.13 -1.56 -26.95
CA ASN A 173 -19.07 -2.97 -27.35
C ASN A 173 -20.44 -3.67 -27.30
N PHE A 174 -21.39 -3.18 -26.49
CA PHE A 174 -22.77 -3.69 -26.50
C PHE A 174 -23.62 -3.02 -27.57
N LEU A 175 -23.42 -1.72 -27.81
CA LEU A 175 -24.19 -0.93 -28.77
C LEU A 175 -23.92 -1.31 -30.24
N GLU A 176 -22.69 -1.73 -30.56
CA GLU A 176 -22.34 -2.07 -31.94
C GLU A 176 -22.78 -3.48 -32.35
N LYS A 177 -23.75 -3.59 -33.28
CA LYS A 177 -24.22 -4.89 -33.83
C LYS A 177 -23.10 -5.80 -34.39
N LYS A 178 -21.95 -5.24 -34.77
CA LYS A 178 -20.79 -5.97 -35.33
C LYS A 178 -19.68 -6.28 -34.30
N SER A 179 -19.84 -5.89 -33.04
CA SER A 179 -18.86 -6.16 -32.00
C SER A 179 -18.67 -7.67 -31.79
N PRO A 180 -17.51 -8.11 -31.28
CA PRO A 180 -17.31 -9.51 -30.90
C PRO A 180 -18.38 -9.99 -29.92
N LEU A 181 -18.74 -9.19 -28.90
CA LEU A 181 -19.76 -9.55 -27.91
C LEU A 181 -21.11 -9.84 -28.54
N MET A 182 -21.62 -8.94 -29.38
CA MET A 182 -22.94 -9.09 -29.97
C MET A 182 -22.98 -10.30 -30.91
N LYS A 183 -21.88 -10.56 -31.63
CA LYS A 183 -21.73 -11.77 -32.46
C LYS A 183 -21.75 -13.04 -31.62
N ALA A 184 -21.03 -13.08 -30.50
CA ALA A 184 -21.08 -14.25 -29.62
C ALA A 184 -22.46 -14.47 -29.04
N LEU A 185 -23.11 -13.42 -28.53
CA LEU A 185 -24.44 -13.52 -27.94
C LEU A 185 -25.46 -14.05 -28.97
N LYS A 186 -25.42 -13.52 -30.20
CA LYS A 186 -26.24 -14.03 -31.31
C LYS A 186 -25.95 -15.50 -31.60
N LYS A 187 -24.68 -15.92 -31.65
CA LYS A 187 -24.32 -17.32 -31.83
C LYS A 187 -24.80 -18.22 -30.68
N VAL A 188 -24.73 -17.76 -29.43
CA VAL A 188 -25.27 -18.51 -28.28
C VAL A 188 -26.79 -18.73 -28.45
N SER A 189 -27.50 -17.72 -28.98
CA SER A 189 -28.92 -17.81 -29.34
C SER A 189 -29.17 -18.80 -30.50
N ASP A 190 -28.45 -18.65 -31.62
CA ASP A 190 -28.59 -19.48 -32.82
C ASP A 190 -28.35 -20.97 -32.52
N LEU A 191 -27.38 -21.27 -31.65
CA LEU A 191 -27.03 -22.62 -31.22
C LEU A 191 -27.94 -23.17 -30.12
N LYS A 192 -28.86 -22.36 -29.59
CA LYS A 192 -29.80 -22.71 -28.52
C LYS A 192 -29.09 -23.35 -27.31
N ILE A 193 -27.95 -22.78 -26.92
CA ILE A 193 -27.13 -23.34 -25.82
C ILE A 193 -27.77 -23.04 -24.46
N LEU A 194 -28.45 -21.89 -24.33
CA LEU A 194 -29.23 -21.56 -23.13
C LEU A 194 -30.66 -22.13 -23.22
N GLU A 195 -31.35 -22.20 -22.08
CA GLU A 195 -32.75 -22.61 -21.99
C GLU A 195 -33.66 -21.73 -22.86
N ASP A 196 -34.67 -22.33 -23.50
CA ASP A 196 -35.45 -21.68 -24.58
C ASP A 196 -36.12 -20.37 -24.13
N LYS A 197 -36.59 -20.31 -22.89
CA LYS A 197 -37.22 -19.13 -22.27
C LYS A 197 -36.33 -17.87 -22.32
N PHE A 198 -35.01 -18.02 -22.42
CA PHE A 198 -34.09 -16.89 -22.47
C PHE A 198 -34.01 -16.28 -23.87
N PHE A 199 -34.18 -17.07 -24.93
CA PHE A 199 -34.04 -16.59 -26.32
C PHE A 199 -35.37 -16.39 -27.04
N GLU A 200 -36.50 -16.63 -26.37
CA GLU A 200 -37.81 -16.20 -26.87
C GLU A 200 -37.79 -14.69 -27.14
N ASP A 201 -38.15 -14.30 -28.38
CA ASP A 201 -38.08 -12.94 -28.91
C ASP A 201 -36.70 -12.26 -28.76
N PHE A 202 -35.61 -13.02 -28.90
CA PHE A 202 -34.23 -12.53 -28.72
C PHE A 202 -33.94 -11.20 -29.41
N ASP A 203 -34.23 -11.10 -30.73
CA ASP A 203 -33.91 -9.90 -31.51
C ASP A 203 -34.64 -8.67 -30.95
N LYS A 204 -35.92 -8.80 -30.61
CA LYS A 204 -36.72 -7.71 -30.01
C LYS A 204 -36.19 -7.32 -28.63
N LYS A 205 -35.94 -8.29 -27.75
CA LYS A 205 -35.40 -8.02 -26.41
C LYS A 205 -34.06 -7.29 -26.47
N ILE A 206 -33.18 -7.69 -27.39
CA ILE A 206 -31.91 -7.00 -27.60
C ILE A 206 -32.15 -5.57 -28.07
N GLU A 207 -33.04 -5.33 -29.03
CA GLU A 207 -33.36 -3.98 -29.47
C GLU A 207 -33.88 -3.11 -28.32
N ASP A 208 -34.82 -3.61 -27.52
CA ASP A 208 -35.33 -2.87 -26.35
C ASP A 208 -34.23 -2.56 -25.31
N ILE A 209 -33.30 -3.49 -25.07
CA ILE A 209 -32.16 -3.27 -24.16
C ILE A 209 -31.20 -2.21 -24.73
N LEU A 210 -30.96 -2.23 -26.04
CA LEU A 210 -30.09 -1.25 -26.69
C LEU A 210 -30.69 0.14 -26.66
N ASP A 211 -31.99 0.28 -26.88
CA ASP A 211 -32.70 1.55 -26.78
C ASP A 211 -32.58 2.12 -25.36
N LEU A 212 -32.80 1.29 -24.33
CA LEU A 212 -32.59 1.68 -22.93
C LEU A 212 -31.16 2.15 -22.65
N LEU A 213 -30.14 1.52 -23.24
CA LEU A 213 -28.75 1.94 -23.11
C LEU A 213 -28.48 3.29 -23.78
N TYR A 214 -29.05 3.53 -24.96
CA TYR A 214 -28.93 4.82 -25.65
C TYR A 214 -29.57 5.94 -24.85
N GLU A 215 -30.80 5.73 -24.37
CA GLU A 215 -31.50 6.69 -23.50
C GLU A 215 -30.71 7.01 -22.23
N MET A 216 -30.15 5.99 -21.58
CA MET A 216 -29.33 6.16 -20.38
C MET A 216 -28.06 6.99 -20.64
N GLU A 217 -27.33 6.72 -21.73
CA GLU A 217 -26.08 7.45 -22.03
C GLU A 217 -26.33 8.91 -22.40
N ASP A 218 -27.44 9.21 -23.08
CA ASP A 218 -27.81 10.56 -23.49
C ASP A 218 -28.48 11.37 -22.35
N ASP A 219 -28.95 10.72 -21.27
CA ASP A 219 -29.62 11.40 -20.17
C ASP A 219 -28.65 12.26 -19.32
N LEU A 220 -28.88 13.58 -19.35
CA LEU A 220 -28.07 14.56 -18.61
C LEU A 220 -28.16 14.39 -17.09
N SER A 221 -29.32 13.94 -16.57
CA SER A 221 -29.52 13.78 -15.13
C SER A 221 -28.73 12.59 -14.58
N PHE A 222 -28.71 11.49 -15.31
CA PHE A 222 -27.96 10.30 -15.02
C PHE A 222 -26.45 10.55 -15.18
N ASN A 223 -26.03 11.29 -16.22
CA ASN A 223 -24.65 11.72 -16.39
C ASN A 223 -24.14 12.56 -15.21
N LYS A 224 -25.00 13.42 -14.66
CA LYS A 224 -24.68 14.14 -13.42
C LYS A 224 -24.54 13.19 -12.23
N ILE A 225 -25.40 12.18 -12.08
CA ILE A 225 -25.26 11.15 -11.02
C ILE A 225 -23.94 10.37 -11.19
N ARG A 226 -23.60 9.94 -12.41
CA ARG A 226 -22.33 9.25 -12.72
C ARG A 226 -21.13 10.08 -12.26
N LYS A 227 -21.14 11.39 -12.53
CA LYS A 227 -20.10 12.33 -12.10
C LYS A 227 -20.09 12.52 -10.58
N ASP A 228 -21.22 12.89 -9.98
CA ASP A 228 -21.33 13.21 -8.56
C ASP A 228 -21.06 12.00 -7.64
N LYS A 229 -21.21 10.77 -8.16
CA LYS A 229 -21.05 9.50 -7.43
C LYS A 229 -19.93 8.62 -7.98
N ASN A 230 -19.05 9.17 -8.81
CA ASN A 230 -17.97 8.45 -9.50
C ASN A 230 -17.08 7.61 -8.55
N LYS A 231 -16.72 8.15 -7.38
CA LYS A 231 -15.91 7.48 -6.35
C LYS A 231 -16.58 6.20 -5.84
N ILE A 232 -17.91 6.22 -5.65
CA ILE A 232 -18.68 5.06 -5.18
C ILE A 232 -18.70 3.96 -6.25
N PHE A 233 -18.91 4.32 -7.52
CA PHE A 233 -18.86 3.37 -8.63
C PHE A 233 -17.47 2.75 -8.79
N TYR A 234 -16.42 3.57 -8.70
CA TYR A 234 -15.03 3.10 -8.71
C TYR A 234 -14.76 2.08 -7.59
N ILE A 235 -15.15 2.40 -6.35
CA ILE A 235 -14.98 1.50 -5.19
C ILE A 235 -15.80 0.21 -5.38
N TYR A 236 -17.03 0.31 -5.88
CA TYR A 236 -17.88 -0.85 -6.17
C TYR A 236 -17.21 -1.82 -7.14
N VAL A 237 -16.73 -1.33 -8.29
CA VAL A 237 -16.07 -2.17 -9.30
C VAL A 237 -14.86 -2.87 -8.72
N LYS A 238 -13.99 -2.14 -8.00
CA LYS A 238 -12.80 -2.74 -7.40
C LYS A 238 -13.15 -3.77 -6.33
N LEU A 239 -14.17 -3.50 -5.51
CA LEU A 239 -14.64 -4.43 -4.48
C LEU A 239 -15.21 -5.71 -5.10
N MET A 240 -16.13 -5.58 -6.06
CA MET A 240 -16.75 -6.73 -6.72
C MET A 240 -15.73 -7.57 -7.47
N TYR A 241 -14.75 -6.94 -8.11
CA TYR A 241 -13.61 -7.63 -8.71
C TYR A 241 -12.79 -8.41 -7.69
N SER A 242 -12.42 -7.78 -6.56
CA SER A 242 -11.69 -8.44 -5.47
C SER A 242 -12.45 -9.63 -4.89
N LEU A 243 -13.77 -9.51 -4.69
CA LEU A 243 -14.62 -10.58 -4.17
C LEU A 243 -14.76 -11.75 -5.14
N LEU A 244 -15.02 -11.48 -6.43
CA LEU A 244 -15.14 -12.52 -7.45
C LEU A 244 -13.85 -13.32 -7.52
N VAL A 245 -12.72 -12.61 -7.66
CA VAL A 245 -11.42 -13.23 -7.85
C VAL A 245 -11.02 -14.05 -6.63
N ALA A 246 -11.29 -13.56 -5.41
CA ALA A 246 -11.07 -14.36 -4.19
C ALA A 246 -11.90 -15.64 -4.17
N GLY A 247 -13.19 -15.57 -4.54
CA GLY A 247 -14.06 -16.74 -4.64
C GLY A 247 -13.53 -17.78 -5.63
N ASP A 248 -13.15 -17.35 -6.83
CA ASP A 248 -12.64 -18.21 -7.91
C ASP A 248 -11.28 -18.82 -7.58
N PHE A 249 -10.37 -18.05 -6.97
CA PHE A 249 -9.08 -18.58 -6.52
C PHE A 249 -9.25 -19.64 -5.42
N TYR A 250 -10.12 -19.43 -4.44
CA TYR A 250 -10.33 -20.40 -3.37
C TYR A 250 -11.03 -21.66 -3.86
N SER A 251 -12.00 -21.56 -4.77
CA SER A 251 -12.63 -22.75 -5.36
C SER A 251 -11.65 -23.55 -6.19
N THR A 252 -10.91 -22.87 -7.07
CA THR A 252 -9.89 -23.51 -7.93
C THR A 252 -8.79 -24.16 -7.09
N THR A 253 -8.31 -23.49 -6.04
CA THR A 253 -7.29 -24.05 -5.13
C THR A 253 -7.82 -25.26 -4.37
N ASN A 254 -9.08 -25.22 -3.91
CA ASN A 254 -9.71 -26.36 -3.25
C ASN A 254 -9.90 -27.55 -4.20
N TYR A 255 -10.31 -27.31 -5.45
CA TYR A 255 -10.47 -28.38 -6.43
C TYR A 255 -9.13 -29.00 -6.87
N ILE A 256 -8.18 -28.16 -7.28
CA ILE A 256 -6.89 -28.61 -7.83
C ILE A 256 -5.99 -29.18 -6.74
N LYS A 257 -5.88 -28.52 -5.57
CA LYS A 257 -4.91 -28.86 -4.53
C LYS A 257 -5.53 -29.54 -3.31
N GLY A 258 -6.85 -29.56 -3.20
CA GLY A 258 -7.55 -30.06 -2.00
C GLY A 258 -7.40 -29.15 -0.78
N PHE A 259 -6.83 -27.95 -0.94
CA PHE A 259 -6.62 -27.01 0.17
C PHE A 259 -7.87 -26.16 0.40
N LYS A 260 -8.43 -26.26 1.61
CA LYS A 260 -9.62 -25.50 2.00
C LYS A 260 -9.21 -24.24 2.74
N THR A 261 -9.27 -23.09 2.05
CA THR A 261 -9.00 -21.78 2.66
C THR A 261 -9.89 -21.53 3.86
N LYS A 262 -9.27 -21.15 4.98
CA LYS A 262 -9.93 -20.68 6.20
C LYS A 262 -9.84 -19.15 6.27
N LEU A 263 -10.91 -18.52 6.71
CA LEU A 263 -10.96 -17.08 6.97
C LEU A 263 -10.97 -16.89 8.49
N GLU A 264 -9.88 -16.39 9.06
CA GLU A 264 -9.70 -16.25 10.50
C GLU A 264 -9.94 -14.81 10.95
N ASN A 265 -10.71 -14.65 12.02
CA ASN A 265 -10.92 -13.35 12.65
C ASN A 265 -9.72 -12.97 13.53
N LEU A 266 -9.54 -11.67 13.74
CA LEU A 266 -8.64 -11.19 14.78
C LEU A 266 -9.08 -11.72 16.15
N GLN A 267 -8.16 -12.35 16.88
CA GLN A 267 -8.31 -12.62 18.32
C GLN A 267 -8.17 -11.29 19.10
N LYS A 268 -9.17 -10.39 18.93
CA LYS A 268 -9.15 -9.02 19.45
C LYS A 268 -8.86 -8.98 20.94
N ASP A 269 -9.55 -9.81 21.72
CA ASP A 269 -9.49 -9.78 23.18
C ASP A 269 -8.11 -10.15 23.70
N GLU A 270 -7.48 -11.17 23.11
CA GLU A 270 -6.13 -11.59 23.50
C GLU A 270 -5.10 -10.53 23.11
N LEU A 271 -5.21 -9.98 21.89
CA LEU A 271 -4.31 -8.92 21.41
C LEU A 271 -4.37 -7.68 22.31
N ILE A 272 -5.58 -7.25 22.67
CA ILE A 272 -5.83 -6.11 23.56
C ILE A 272 -5.33 -6.42 24.98
N LYS A 273 -5.55 -7.64 25.48
CA LYS A 273 -5.09 -8.07 26.80
C LYS A 273 -3.57 -8.03 26.91
N ILE A 274 -2.85 -8.60 25.93
CA ILE A 274 -1.38 -8.59 25.91
C ILE A 274 -0.86 -7.15 25.91
N TYR A 275 -1.44 -6.28 25.07
CA TYR A 275 -1.04 -4.88 25.03
C TYR A 275 -1.29 -4.12 26.33
N ASN A 276 -2.47 -4.31 26.95
CA ASN A 276 -2.83 -3.65 28.20
C ASN A 276 -1.94 -4.07 29.38
N ASN A 277 -1.39 -5.29 29.34
CA ASN A 277 -0.45 -5.82 30.35
C ASN A 277 1.01 -5.50 30.00
N SER A 278 1.26 -4.65 29.01
CA SER A 278 2.63 -4.24 28.71
C SER A 278 3.16 -3.27 29.77
N THR A 279 4.46 -3.35 30.04
CA THR A 279 5.16 -2.48 31.00
C THR A 279 4.94 -0.98 30.72
N LEU A 280 4.82 -0.62 29.44
CA LEU A 280 4.51 0.74 29.01
C LEU A 280 3.11 1.19 29.47
N LEU A 281 2.10 0.37 29.21
CA LEU A 281 0.71 0.67 29.57
C LEU A 281 0.51 0.67 31.08
N GLU A 282 1.11 -0.29 31.79
CA GLU A 282 1.14 -0.30 33.25
C GLU A 282 1.73 1.01 33.80
N SER A 283 2.88 1.44 33.28
CA SER A 283 3.49 2.71 33.68
C SER A 283 2.59 3.92 33.43
N ILE A 284 1.92 3.98 32.26
CA ILE A 284 0.96 5.05 31.94
C ILE A 284 -0.22 5.05 32.91
N ARG A 285 -0.78 3.87 33.25
CA ARG A 285 -1.92 3.74 34.16
C ARG A 285 -1.55 4.05 35.61
N ASP A 286 -0.34 3.71 36.05
CA ASP A 286 0.14 4.06 37.39
C ASP A 286 0.38 5.55 37.53
N LYS A 287 0.93 6.19 36.50
CA LYS A 287 1.00 7.65 36.41
C LYS A 287 -0.38 8.28 36.41
N GLU A 288 -1.35 7.71 35.69
CA GLU A 288 -2.74 8.19 35.69
C GLU A 288 -3.34 8.17 37.10
N LYS A 289 -3.28 7.03 37.80
CA LYS A 289 -3.81 6.84 39.16
C LYS A 289 -3.17 7.78 40.19
N SER A 290 -1.83 7.88 40.16
CA SER A 290 -1.08 8.75 41.07
C SER A 290 -1.21 10.24 40.74
N GLY A 291 -1.64 10.58 39.52
CA GLY A 291 -1.64 11.94 39.00
C GLY A 291 -0.24 12.53 38.79
N SER A 292 0.82 11.72 38.88
CA SER A 292 2.21 12.18 38.88
C SER A 292 2.62 12.87 37.57
N TYR A 293 2.08 12.42 36.43
CA TYR A 293 2.31 13.05 35.12
C TYR A 293 1.89 14.52 35.05
N LYS A 294 0.96 14.97 35.90
CA LYS A 294 0.51 16.38 35.92
C LYS A 294 1.62 17.35 36.31
N LYS A 295 2.71 16.87 36.91
CA LYS A 295 3.89 17.66 37.24
C LYS A 295 4.65 18.15 36.01
N ARG A 296 4.56 17.44 34.88
CA ARG A 296 5.24 17.77 33.60
C ARG A 296 6.74 18.03 33.77
N GLN A 297 7.42 17.25 34.62
CA GLN A 297 8.84 17.46 34.91
C GLN A 297 9.72 16.83 33.84
N GLU A 298 9.29 15.70 33.29
CA GLU A 298 10.02 14.95 32.27
C GLU A 298 9.18 14.74 31.01
N ILE A 299 9.86 14.45 29.89
CA ILE A 299 9.19 14.24 28.60
C ILE A 299 8.16 13.10 28.67
N ASN A 300 8.40 12.08 29.48
CA ASN A 300 7.48 10.96 29.68
C ASN A 300 6.17 11.35 30.38
N ASP A 301 6.18 12.42 31.18
CA ASP A 301 4.96 12.95 31.78
C ASP A 301 4.07 13.59 30.71
N LEU A 302 4.67 14.34 29.78
CA LEU A 302 3.95 14.92 28.65
C LEU A 302 3.42 13.84 27.69
N ARG A 303 4.22 12.80 27.41
CA ARG A 303 3.77 11.64 26.62
C ARG A 303 2.54 10.98 27.26
N THR A 304 2.56 10.81 28.58
CA THR A 304 1.43 10.28 29.35
C THR A 304 0.21 11.20 29.26
N GLU A 305 0.40 12.51 29.43
CA GLU A 305 -0.69 13.50 29.31
C GLU A 305 -1.37 13.46 27.94
N ILE A 306 -0.57 13.46 26.86
CA ILE A 306 -1.08 13.39 25.48
C ILE A 306 -1.85 12.08 25.28
N PHE A 307 -1.29 10.94 25.70
CA PHE A 307 -1.93 9.63 25.57
C PHE A 307 -3.31 9.61 26.24
N LEU A 308 -3.40 10.06 27.50
CA LEU A 308 -4.64 10.06 28.26
C LEU A 308 -5.66 11.07 27.71
N GLN A 309 -5.21 12.24 27.24
CA GLN A 309 -6.08 13.24 26.63
C GLN A 309 -6.70 12.70 25.34
N VAL A 310 -5.89 12.11 24.46
CA VAL A 310 -6.35 11.53 23.19
C VAL A 310 -7.34 10.39 23.44
N GLU A 311 -7.05 9.50 24.39
CA GLU A 311 -7.96 8.41 24.77
C GLU A 311 -9.31 8.94 25.26
N LYS A 312 -9.32 9.92 26.17
CA LYS A 312 -10.55 10.53 26.70
C LYS A 312 -11.35 11.27 25.63
N ASN A 313 -10.66 12.00 24.76
CA ASN A 313 -11.29 12.72 23.66
C ASN A 313 -11.96 11.75 22.67
N PHE A 314 -11.25 10.68 22.28
CA PHE A 314 -11.82 9.64 21.44
C PHE A 314 -13.05 8.99 22.08
N GLU A 315 -13.00 8.66 23.37
CA GLU A 315 -14.14 8.06 24.09
C GLU A 315 -15.35 9.01 24.17
N LYS A 316 -15.13 10.33 24.30
CA LYS A 316 -16.19 11.35 24.27
C LYS A 316 -16.80 11.47 22.86
N ILE A 317 -15.96 11.57 21.84
CA ILE A 317 -16.40 11.77 20.45
C ILE A 317 -17.12 10.53 19.92
N SER A 318 -16.57 9.34 20.16
CA SER A 318 -17.19 8.08 19.72
C SER A 318 -18.57 7.79 20.32
N LYS A 319 -18.91 8.40 21.46
CA LYS A 319 -20.26 8.32 22.07
C LYS A 319 -21.26 9.30 21.46
N ASN A 320 -20.79 10.45 20.96
CA ASN A 320 -21.65 11.59 20.61
C ASN A 320 -21.68 11.90 19.10
N GLU A 321 -20.69 11.47 18.33
CA GLU A 321 -20.55 11.81 16.90
C GLU A 321 -20.56 10.55 16.02
N ILE A 322 -21.76 10.13 15.62
CA ILE A 322 -21.95 9.02 14.68
C ILE A 322 -21.54 9.47 13.27
N GLY A 323 -20.78 8.63 12.55
CA GLY A 323 -20.43 8.86 11.15
C GLY A 323 -19.07 9.50 10.87
N LYS A 324 -18.28 9.85 11.90
CA LYS A 324 -16.89 10.31 11.71
C LYS A 324 -15.94 9.13 11.48
N ASN A 325 -15.18 9.15 10.39
CA ASN A 325 -14.30 8.04 10.03
C ASN A 325 -12.81 8.40 10.01
N ILE A 326 -12.45 9.69 9.98
CA ILE A 326 -11.06 10.17 9.91
C ILE A 326 -10.72 10.89 11.21
N TYR A 327 -9.65 10.45 11.87
CA TYR A 327 -9.17 10.98 13.15
C TYR A 327 -7.73 11.49 12.99
N PHE A 328 -7.52 12.76 13.27
CA PHE A 328 -6.24 13.43 13.12
C PHE A 328 -5.53 13.59 14.47
N LEU A 329 -4.32 13.02 14.58
CA LEU A 329 -3.44 13.12 15.72
C LEU A 329 -2.26 14.06 15.40
N GLU A 330 -2.46 15.34 15.70
CA GLU A 330 -1.44 16.38 15.59
C GLU A 330 -0.59 16.44 16.87
N SER A 331 0.67 16.04 16.81
CA SER A 331 1.51 15.98 18.01
C SER A 331 3.02 16.05 17.71
N PRO A 332 3.84 16.67 18.59
CA PRO A 332 5.27 16.87 18.37
C PRO A 332 6.06 15.60 18.01
N THR A 333 7.22 15.77 17.36
CA THR A 333 8.16 14.67 17.15
C THR A 333 8.64 14.09 18.49
N GLY A 334 8.59 12.77 18.63
CA GLY A 334 8.97 12.10 19.89
C GLY A 334 7.91 12.13 21.00
N SER A 335 6.67 12.53 20.72
CA SER A 335 5.55 12.52 21.68
C SER A 335 4.93 11.13 21.95
N GLY A 336 5.39 10.09 21.27
CA GLY A 336 4.84 8.73 21.41
C GLY A 336 3.62 8.44 20.53
N LYS A 337 3.44 9.19 19.42
CA LYS A 337 2.35 9.02 18.44
C LYS A 337 2.06 7.56 18.09
N SER A 338 3.09 6.76 17.81
CA SER A 338 2.91 5.37 17.40
C SER A 338 2.19 4.51 18.46
N ASN A 339 2.51 4.69 19.74
CA ASN A 339 1.82 4.00 20.85
C ASN A 339 0.40 4.53 21.07
N ILE A 340 0.19 5.83 20.88
CA ILE A 340 -1.15 6.44 20.97
C ILE A 340 -2.05 5.88 19.86
N ALA A 341 -1.58 5.83 18.61
CA ALA A 341 -2.34 5.26 17.51
C ALA A 341 -2.57 3.75 17.67
N MET A 342 -1.62 3.01 18.26
CA MET A 342 -1.83 1.61 18.62
C MET A 342 -2.98 1.45 19.63
N ASN A 343 -2.95 2.22 20.73
CA ASN A 343 -4.02 2.23 21.73
C ASN A 343 -5.38 2.60 21.11
N LEU A 344 -5.42 3.65 20.30
CA LEU A 344 -6.63 4.06 19.59
C LEU A 344 -7.14 2.97 18.65
N SER A 345 -6.25 2.29 17.93
CA SER A 345 -6.64 1.20 17.03
C SER A 345 -7.38 0.11 17.78
N PHE A 346 -6.87 -0.28 18.96
CA PHE A 346 -7.53 -1.26 19.83
C PHE A 346 -8.85 -0.76 20.38
N LYS A 347 -8.95 0.52 20.76
CA LYS A 347 -10.22 1.13 21.18
C LYS A 347 -11.26 1.21 20.05
N MET A 348 -10.81 1.24 18.80
CA MET A 348 -11.65 1.23 17.59
C MET A 348 -12.07 -0.18 17.13
N LEU A 349 -11.48 -1.26 17.66
CA LEU A 349 -11.86 -2.66 17.37
C LEU A 349 -13.21 -3.05 18.00
N LYS A 350 -14.25 -2.24 17.82
CA LYS A 350 -15.60 -2.45 18.35
C LYS A 350 -16.57 -2.83 17.23
N GLY A 351 -17.65 -3.53 17.59
CA GLY A 351 -18.63 -4.02 16.63
C GLY A 351 -17.98 -4.89 15.55
N ASN A 352 -18.28 -4.58 14.29
CA ASN A 352 -17.79 -5.35 13.14
C ASN A 352 -16.31 -5.09 12.80
N ILE A 353 -15.70 -4.02 13.32
CA ILE A 353 -14.31 -3.65 12.97
C ILE A 353 -13.35 -4.71 13.51
N ASN A 354 -12.71 -5.47 12.63
CA ASN A 354 -11.95 -6.68 13.00
C ASN A 354 -10.54 -6.76 12.41
N LYS A 355 -10.03 -5.67 11.85
CA LYS A 355 -8.72 -5.67 11.20
C LYS A 355 -7.97 -4.38 11.44
N ILE A 356 -6.64 -4.45 11.49
CA ILE A 356 -5.76 -3.29 11.63
C ILE A 356 -4.76 -3.29 10.48
N PHE A 357 -4.65 -2.15 9.80
CA PHE A 357 -3.58 -1.85 8.85
C PHE A 357 -2.75 -0.70 9.41
N TYR A 358 -1.47 -0.96 9.67
CA TYR A 358 -0.52 0.06 10.05
C TYR A 358 0.39 0.38 8.87
N VAL A 359 0.26 1.59 8.34
CA VAL A 359 0.84 2.02 7.08
C VAL A 359 1.96 3.02 7.34
N TYR A 360 3.18 2.65 7.00
CA TYR A 360 4.37 3.48 7.16
C TYR A 360 4.84 4.07 5.82
N PRO A 361 5.46 5.26 5.80
CA PRO A 361 5.93 5.88 4.55
C PRO A 361 7.13 5.17 3.92
N PHE A 362 7.91 4.40 4.69
CA PHE A 362 9.14 3.75 4.22
C PHE A 362 9.23 2.29 4.70
N ASN A 363 9.77 1.41 3.87
CA ASN A 363 9.96 -0.01 4.21
C ASN A 363 10.85 -0.21 5.46
N THR A 364 11.81 0.67 5.71
CA THR A 364 12.70 0.53 6.87
C THR A 364 11.99 0.86 8.19
N LEU A 365 10.97 1.72 8.18
CA LEU A 365 10.07 1.93 9.34
C LEU A 365 9.24 0.69 9.64
N VAL A 366 8.77 0.01 8.58
CA VAL A 366 7.99 -1.22 8.70
C VAL A 366 8.79 -2.28 9.46
N GLU A 367 10.07 -2.47 9.12
CA GLU A 367 10.95 -3.45 9.76
C GLU A 367 11.30 -3.10 11.22
N GLN A 368 11.62 -1.84 11.51
CA GLN A 368 11.90 -1.42 12.89
C GLN A 368 10.68 -1.58 13.80
N ASN A 369 9.49 -1.21 13.31
CA ASN A 369 8.27 -1.34 14.10
C ASN A 369 7.82 -2.79 14.22
N LYS A 370 8.14 -3.66 13.26
CA LYS A 370 8.00 -5.11 13.42
C LYS A 370 8.74 -5.59 14.67
N ASN A 371 10.00 -5.21 14.85
CA ASN A 371 10.77 -5.62 16.03
C ASN A 371 10.13 -5.14 17.34
N THR A 372 9.51 -3.97 17.33
CA THR A 372 8.75 -3.45 18.47
C THR A 372 7.49 -4.27 18.74
N LEU A 373 6.72 -4.61 17.70
CA LEU A 373 5.55 -5.49 17.82
C LEU A 373 5.95 -6.89 18.29
N ASP A 374 7.02 -7.46 17.75
CA ASP A 374 7.57 -8.74 18.17
C ASP A 374 7.92 -8.70 19.67
N LYS A 375 8.50 -7.62 20.20
CA LYS A 375 8.74 -7.51 21.67
C LYS A 375 7.47 -7.65 22.51
N PHE A 376 6.31 -7.18 22.04
CA PHE A 376 5.04 -7.29 22.77
C PHE A 376 4.40 -8.68 22.64
N TYR A 377 4.44 -9.26 21.44
CA TYR A 377 3.65 -10.44 21.12
C TYR A 377 4.48 -11.73 20.97
N LYS A 378 5.81 -11.68 21.13
CA LYS A 378 6.69 -12.84 20.98
C LYS A 378 6.27 -13.99 21.89
N GLY A 379 6.14 -15.17 21.29
CA GLY A 379 5.79 -16.40 22.01
C GLY A 379 4.31 -16.51 22.39
N THR A 380 3.45 -15.61 21.90
CA THR A 380 2.00 -15.67 22.05
C THR A 380 1.33 -16.22 20.79
N GLU A 381 0.11 -16.74 20.90
CA GLU A 381 -0.66 -17.18 19.73
C GLU A 381 -0.93 -16.02 18.75
N VAL A 382 -1.06 -14.80 19.29
CA VAL A 382 -1.27 -13.56 18.54
C VAL A 382 -0.07 -13.18 17.66
N GLN A 383 1.14 -13.71 17.92
CA GLN A 383 2.29 -13.43 17.05
C GLN A 383 2.01 -13.81 15.59
N ASN A 384 1.27 -14.90 15.38
CA ASN A 384 0.91 -15.37 14.04
C ASN A 384 -0.18 -14.52 13.36
N ASN A 385 -0.85 -13.65 14.12
CA ASN A 385 -1.89 -12.74 13.65
C ASN A 385 -1.34 -11.40 13.15
N ILE A 386 -0.03 -11.18 13.25
CA ILE A 386 0.66 -9.98 12.79
C ILE A 386 1.52 -10.33 11.58
N ALA A 387 1.18 -9.78 10.42
CA ALA A 387 1.93 -9.96 9.19
C ALA A 387 2.61 -8.67 8.77
N VAL A 388 3.86 -8.78 8.34
CA VAL A 388 4.59 -7.68 7.72
C VAL A 388 4.61 -7.89 6.22
N ILE A 389 4.02 -6.94 5.51
CA ILE A 389 3.78 -7.01 4.08
C ILE A 389 4.52 -5.86 3.42
N ASN A 390 5.72 -6.14 2.91
CA ASN A 390 6.49 -5.22 2.07
C ASN A 390 7.28 -6.01 1.01
N SER A 391 8.13 -5.33 0.25
CA SER A 391 8.93 -5.96 -0.83
C SER A 391 10.10 -6.81 -0.34
N LEU A 392 10.46 -6.72 0.95
CA LEU A 392 11.65 -7.37 1.53
C LEU A 392 11.29 -8.49 2.51
N SER A 393 10.06 -8.51 3.03
CA SER A 393 9.60 -9.50 4.00
C SER A 393 9.30 -10.83 3.29
N PRO A 394 9.92 -11.94 3.74
CA PRO A 394 9.59 -13.27 3.26
C PRO A 394 8.11 -13.60 3.44
N ILE A 395 7.57 -14.40 2.52
CA ILE A 395 6.21 -14.92 2.57
C ILE A 395 6.19 -16.14 3.49
N GLY A 396 5.26 -16.16 4.44
CA GLY A 396 5.09 -17.26 5.39
C GLY A 396 5.87 -17.10 6.69
N ASN A 397 5.63 -18.02 7.62
CA ASN A 397 6.30 -18.06 8.93
C ASN A 397 6.90 -19.46 9.17
N LYS A 398 8.21 -19.52 9.44
CA LYS A 398 8.93 -20.79 9.73
C LYS A 398 8.39 -21.55 10.94
N TYR A 399 7.68 -20.88 11.85
CA TYR A 399 6.97 -21.57 12.93
C TYR A 399 5.79 -22.40 12.41
N GLN A 400 5.07 -21.91 11.39
CA GLN A 400 3.94 -22.62 10.78
C GLN A 400 4.40 -23.80 9.91
N GLU A 401 5.57 -23.70 9.29
CA GLU A 401 6.19 -24.78 8.51
C GLU A 401 6.26 -26.11 9.29
N LYS A 402 6.51 -26.06 10.60
CA LYS A 402 6.60 -27.26 11.46
C LYS A 402 5.27 -27.89 11.84
N LEU A 403 4.15 -27.22 11.56
CA LEU A 403 2.81 -27.61 12.01
C LEU A 403 1.91 -28.15 10.88
N MET A 404 2.38 -28.17 9.63
CA MET A 404 1.61 -28.58 8.46
C MET A 404 2.49 -29.29 7.42
N GLU A 405 1.86 -29.94 6.43
CA GLU A 405 2.58 -30.52 5.30
C GLU A 405 3.21 -29.43 4.43
N GLU A 406 4.35 -29.71 3.79
CA GLU A 406 5.16 -28.71 3.09
C GLU A 406 4.37 -27.99 1.97
N TRP A 407 3.63 -28.75 1.16
CA TRP A 407 2.80 -28.19 0.08
C TRP A 407 1.67 -27.30 0.63
N GLU A 408 1.08 -27.67 1.77
CA GLU A 408 0.03 -26.90 2.44
C GLU A 408 0.59 -25.57 2.94
N TYR A 409 1.79 -25.58 3.51
CA TYR A 409 2.52 -24.39 3.94
C TYR A 409 2.70 -23.38 2.81
N TYR A 410 3.16 -23.83 1.64
CA TYR A 410 3.40 -22.93 0.52
C TYR A 410 2.11 -22.30 -0.01
N ILE A 411 1.06 -23.10 -0.18
CA ILE A 411 -0.25 -22.59 -0.63
C ILE A 411 -0.81 -21.59 0.38
N LYS A 412 -0.86 -21.96 1.66
CA LYS A 412 -1.37 -21.09 2.72
C LYS A 412 -0.61 -19.78 2.79
N SER A 413 0.72 -19.83 2.80
CA SER A 413 1.57 -18.64 2.91
C SER A 413 1.38 -17.68 1.75
N LEU A 414 1.27 -18.20 0.52
CA LEU A 414 0.99 -17.38 -0.66
C LEU A 414 -0.40 -16.73 -0.59
N LEU A 415 -1.44 -17.51 -0.25
CA LEU A 415 -2.79 -16.99 -0.11
C LEU A 415 -2.88 -15.92 0.99
N ASP A 416 -2.27 -16.17 2.15
CA ASP A 416 -2.24 -15.21 3.26
C ASP A 416 -1.62 -13.87 2.84
N ARG A 417 -0.58 -13.92 2.01
CA ARG A 417 0.12 -12.73 1.48
C ARG A 417 -0.70 -12.00 0.41
N GLN A 418 -1.29 -12.73 -0.53
CA GLN A 418 -2.01 -12.19 -1.69
C GLN A 418 -3.38 -11.62 -1.30
N PHE A 419 -4.11 -12.36 -0.48
CA PHE A 419 -5.46 -12.00 -0.04
C PHE A 419 -5.47 -11.34 1.32
N LEU A 420 -4.31 -10.97 1.87
CA LEU A 420 -4.17 -10.21 3.10
C LEU A 420 -4.91 -10.86 4.28
N HIS A 421 -4.81 -12.17 4.48
CA HIS A 421 -5.60 -12.89 5.49
C HIS A 421 -5.29 -12.44 6.92
N SER A 422 -4.03 -12.11 7.20
CA SER A 422 -3.60 -11.69 8.54
C SER A 422 -4.48 -10.55 9.08
N PRO A 423 -4.99 -10.65 10.31
CA PRO A 423 -5.90 -9.66 10.85
C PRO A 423 -5.20 -8.37 11.33
N PHE A 424 -3.90 -8.42 11.63
CA PHE A 424 -3.08 -7.24 11.81
C PHE A 424 -1.99 -7.24 10.73
N ILE A 425 -2.01 -6.23 9.87
CA ILE A 425 -1.04 -6.05 8.79
C ILE A 425 -0.24 -4.77 9.02
N VAL A 426 1.07 -4.91 8.95
CA VAL A 426 2.00 -3.78 8.86
C VAL A 426 2.52 -3.71 7.42
N THR A 427 2.37 -2.56 6.77
CA THR A 427 2.72 -2.38 5.35
C THR A 427 3.28 -0.99 5.10
N SER A 428 3.81 -0.78 3.88
CA SER A 428 4.18 0.55 3.42
C SER A 428 3.00 1.29 2.78
N ASN A 429 3.08 2.60 2.70
CA ASN A 429 2.14 3.45 1.98
C ASN A 429 1.97 3.02 0.52
N VAL A 430 3.06 2.64 -0.17
CA VAL A 430 3.02 2.10 -1.53
C VAL A 430 2.23 0.80 -1.58
N GLY A 431 2.47 -0.12 -0.63
CA GLY A 431 1.74 -1.39 -0.56
C GLY A 431 0.23 -1.16 -0.34
N PHE A 432 -0.12 -0.30 0.62
CA PHE A 432 -1.51 0.05 0.89
C PHE A 432 -2.20 0.74 -0.29
N PHE A 433 -1.54 1.72 -0.92
CA PHE A 433 -2.07 2.43 -2.09
C PHE A 433 -2.22 1.52 -3.31
N ASN A 434 -1.32 0.55 -3.50
CA ASN A 434 -1.48 -0.43 -4.56
C ASN A 434 -2.78 -1.25 -4.37
N THR A 435 -3.12 -1.64 -3.14
CA THR A 435 -4.40 -2.30 -2.87
C THR A 435 -5.60 -1.44 -3.26
N LEU A 436 -5.57 -0.14 -2.92
CA LEU A 436 -6.67 0.80 -3.21
C LEU A 436 -6.73 1.25 -4.68
N PHE A 437 -5.61 1.47 -5.34
CA PHE A 437 -5.55 2.22 -6.61
C PHE A 437 -4.90 1.49 -7.78
N SER A 438 -4.13 0.42 -7.54
CA SER A 438 -3.51 -0.32 -8.64
C SER A 438 -4.55 -0.91 -9.59
N SER A 439 -4.25 -0.92 -10.89
CA SER A 439 -4.96 -1.68 -11.91
C SER A 439 -4.51 -3.15 -11.99
N ASN A 440 -3.35 -3.49 -11.40
CA ASN A 440 -2.79 -4.83 -11.45
C ASN A 440 -3.62 -5.82 -10.62
N ARG A 441 -3.86 -6.99 -11.19
CA ARG A 441 -4.74 -8.01 -10.65
C ARG A 441 -4.33 -8.44 -9.23
N GLU A 442 -3.06 -8.76 -9.03
CA GLU A 442 -2.51 -9.28 -7.77
C GLU A 442 -2.58 -8.26 -6.63
N SER A 443 -2.46 -6.98 -6.94
CA SER A 443 -2.56 -5.90 -5.94
C SER A 443 -3.99 -5.76 -5.40
N ILE A 444 -5.01 -6.06 -6.21
CA ILE A 444 -6.42 -5.82 -5.87
C ILE A 444 -7.01 -6.99 -5.05
N PHE A 445 -6.41 -8.19 -5.11
CA PHE A 445 -6.92 -9.40 -4.46
C PHE A 445 -7.36 -9.17 -3.01
N GLY A 446 -6.53 -8.53 -2.20
CA GLY A 446 -6.80 -8.29 -0.79
C GLY A 446 -7.74 -7.11 -0.47
N LEU A 447 -8.28 -6.38 -1.46
CA LEU A 447 -9.09 -5.19 -1.20
C LEU A 447 -10.31 -5.48 -0.31
N TYR A 448 -11.01 -6.60 -0.53
CA TYR A 448 -12.17 -6.97 0.28
C TYR A 448 -11.83 -7.14 1.78
N GLN A 449 -10.58 -7.43 2.13
CA GLN A 449 -10.16 -7.53 3.53
C GLN A 449 -10.18 -6.18 4.25
N LEU A 450 -10.07 -5.07 3.52
CA LEU A 450 -10.08 -3.74 4.13
C LEU A 450 -11.44 -3.36 4.73
N ILE A 451 -12.54 -4.02 4.35
CA ILE A 451 -13.87 -3.77 4.95
C ILE A 451 -13.78 -3.86 6.48
N ASP A 452 -14.40 -2.92 7.19
CA ASP A 452 -14.45 -2.89 8.65
C ASP A 452 -13.02 -2.94 9.28
N SER A 453 -12.12 -2.06 8.81
CA SER A 453 -10.72 -1.99 9.30
C SER A 453 -10.39 -0.66 9.96
N VAL A 454 -9.48 -0.71 10.94
CA VAL A 454 -8.71 0.46 11.38
C VAL A 454 -7.50 0.62 10.47
N ILE A 455 -7.24 1.83 10.01
CA ILE A 455 -6.11 2.17 9.15
C ILE A 455 -5.32 3.28 9.80
N VAL A 456 -4.07 3.02 10.14
CA VAL A 456 -3.15 4.01 10.69
C VAL A 456 -2.23 4.48 9.57
N LEU A 457 -2.30 5.76 9.22
CA LEU A 457 -1.42 6.41 8.27
C LEU A 457 -0.37 7.24 9.04
N ASP A 458 0.85 6.72 9.12
CA ASP A 458 1.97 7.40 9.76
C ASP A 458 2.68 8.36 8.80
N GLU A 459 3.12 9.50 9.34
CA GLU A 459 3.83 10.59 8.65
C GLU A 459 3.27 10.90 7.24
N ILE A 460 1.96 11.17 7.14
CA ILE A 460 1.28 11.41 5.86
C ILE A 460 1.89 12.57 5.06
N GLN A 461 2.59 13.50 5.72
CA GLN A 461 3.31 14.58 5.04
C GLN A 461 4.43 14.09 4.10
N ALA A 462 4.88 12.84 4.24
CA ALA A 462 5.87 12.23 3.34
C ALA A 462 5.28 11.78 1.99
N TYR A 463 3.96 11.89 1.81
CA TYR A 463 3.25 11.45 0.61
C TYR A 463 3.34 12.53 -0.48
N LYS A 464 3.08 12.15 -1.73
CA LYS A 464 3.16 13.05 -2.89
C LYS A 464 2.19 14.24 -2.74
N GLU A 465 2.74 15.40 -2.43
CA GLU A 465 2.01 16.64 -2.11
C GLU A 465 1.05 17.07 -3.23
N LYS A 466 1.46 16.89 -4.49
CA LYS A 466 0.71 17.28 -5.69
C LYS A 466 -0.67 16.61 -5.80
N ILE A 467 -0.92 15.52 -5.06
CA ILE A 467 -2.15 14.72 -5.13
C ILE A 467 -2.86 14.58 -3.78
N TRP A 468 -2.60 15.46 -2.82
CA TRP A 468 -3.18 15.34 -1.47
C TRP A 468 -4.70 15.47 -1.45
N ASN A 469 -5.29 16.32 -2.30
CA ASN A 469 -6.74 16.48 -2.37
C ASN A 469 -7.39 15.16 -2.79
N GLU A 470 -6.87 14.55 -3.86
CA GLU A 470 -7.28 13.27 -4.40
C GLU A 470 -7.12 12.15 -3.35
N ILE A 471 -6.00 12.15 -2.60
CA ILE A 471 -5.76 11.20 -1.52
C ILE A 471 -6.84 11.29 -0.44
N ILE A 472 -7.08 12.48 0.11
CA ILE A 472 -7.99 12.64 1.24
C ILE A 472 -9.43 12.34 0.81
N GLU A 473 -9.87 12.80 -0.35
CA GLU A 473 -11.23 12.52 -0.82
C GLU A 473 -11.46 11.05 -1.14
N MET A 474 -10.49 10.36 -1.75
CA MET A 474 -10.61 8.93 -1.98
C MET A 474 -10.61 8.14 -0.68
N LEU A 475 -9.77 8.53 0.29
CA LEU A 475 -9.77 7.92 1.63
C LEU A 475 -11.10 8.12 2.35
N ASP A 476 -11.72 9.31 2.25
CA ASP A 476 -13.05 9.57 2.80
C ASP A 476 -14.12 8.70 2.15
N ALA A 477 -14.14 8.65 0.81
CA ALA A 477 -15.08 7.80 0.07
C ALA A 477 -14.93 6.31 0.41
N TYR A 478 -13.68 5.82 0.53
CA TYR A 478 -13.39 4.47 1.01
C TYR A 478 -13.86 4.27 2.45
N ALA A 479 -13.63 5.24 3.33
CA ALA A 479 -14.00 5.15 4.74
C ALA A 479 -15.51 5.08 4.93
N GLU A 480 -16.28 5.89 4.22
CA GLU A 480 -17.75 5.84 4.23
C GLU A 480 -18.28 4.54 3.63
N THR A 481 -17.72 4.12 2.49
CA THR A 481 -18.23 2.95 1.75
C THR A 481 -17.89 1.65 2.48
N LEU A 482 -16.62 1.46 2.88
CA LEU A 482 -16.09 0.22 3.44
C LEU A 482 -16.01 0.24 4.98
N ASN A 483 -16.48 1.31 5.64
CA ASN A 483 -16.45 1.52 7.10
C ASN A 483 -15.03 1.44 7.68
N PHE A 484 -14.10 2.20 7.08
CA PHE A 484 -12.77 2.36 7.65
C PHE A 484 -12.79 3.30 8.85
N ARG A 485 -11.87 3.08 9.80
CA ARG A 485 -11.49 4.09 10.80
C ARG A 485 -10.05 4.49 10.56
N ILE A 486 -9.85 5.69 10.03
CA ILE A 486 -8.54 6.16 9.62
C ILE A 486 -7.96 7.03 10.73
N ILE A 487 -6.80 6.65 11.26
CA ILE A 487 -5.98 7.48 12.15
C ILE A 487 -4.86 8.07 11.31
N ILE A 488 -4.84 9.39 11.18
CA ILE A 488 -3.77 10.11 10.48
C ILE A 488 -2.88 10.79 11.52
N MET A 489 -1.58 10.59 11.42
CA MET A 489 -0.60 11.16 12.35
C MET A 489 0.36 12.11 11.62
N SER A 490 0.62 13.27 12.22
CA SER A 490 1.68 14.16 11.76
C SER A 490 2.23 15.04 12.89
N ALA A 491 3.49 15.45 12.76
CA ALA A 491 4.12 16.46 13.62
C ALA A 491 4.09 17.87 13.03
N THR A 492 4.09 17.97 11.71
CA THR A 492 4.32 19.24 11.02
C THR A 492 3.07 19.69 10.26
N LEU A 493 2.27 18.74 9.78
CA LEU A 493 1.09 19.03 8.98
C LEU A 493 0.00 19.65 9.88
N PRO A 494 -0.49 20.86 9.57
CA PRO A 494 -1.70 21.37 10.22
C PRO A 494 -2.90 20.53 9.78
N ASP A 495 -4.04 20.78 10.42
CA ASP A 495 -5.30 20.11 10.14
C ASP A 495 -5.60 19.94 8.63
N LEU A 496 -5.48 18.70 8.16
CA LEU A 496 -5.75 18.25 6.79
C LEU A 496 -7.17 18.58 6.32
N SER A 497 -8.10 18.83 7.24
CA SER A 497 -9.45 19.28 6.89
C SER A 497 -9.43 20.57 6.04
N LYS A 498 -8.38 21.41 6.12
CA LYS A 498 -8.26 22.62 5.29
C LYS A 498 -8.23 22.32 3.79
N LEU A 499 -7.80 21.11 3.38
CA LEU A 499 -7.78 20.64 2.00
C LEU A 499 -9.14 20.19 1.49
N LEU A 500 -10.05 19.89 2.40
CA LEU A 500 -11.42 19.50 2.08
C LEU A 500 -12.28 20.74 1.82
N GLU A 501 -13.28 20.57 0.94
CA GLU A 501 -14.35 21.56 0.77
C GLU A 501 -14.99 21.90 2.12
N GLU A 502 -15.48 23.13 2.28
CA GLU A 502 -15.98 23.65 3.56
C GLU A 502 -17.02 22.73 4.23
N LYS A 503 -17.90 22.13 3.43
CA LYS A 503 -18.93 21.15 3.86
C LYS A 503 -18.33 19.84 4.40
N GLU A 504 -17.15 19.46 3.92
CA GLU A 504 -16.44 18.21 4.20
C GLU A 504 -15.45 18.36 5.38
N ARG A 505 -15.05 19.59 5.74
CA ARG A 505 -14.09 19.86 6.84
C ARG A 505 -14.52 19.27 8.18
N ASN A 506 -15.82 19.26 8.43
CA ASN A 506 -16.38 18.72 9.66
C ASN A 506 -16.16 17.20 9.78
N LYS A 507 -15.83 16.47 8.71
CA LYS A 507 -15.65 15.01 8.77
C LYS A 507 -14.38 14.55 9.48
N VAL A 508 -13.36 15.40 9.58
CA VAL A 508 -12.09 15.09 10.25
C VAL A 508 -12.17 15.45 11.73
N VAL A 509 -11.94 14.46 12.59
CA VAL A 509 -11.95 14.61 14.04
C VAL A 509 -10.55 14.94 14.54
N LYS A 510 -10.39 16.10 15.19
CA LYS A 510 -9.15 16.42 15.93
C LYS A 510 -9.12 15.67 17.25
N LEU A 511 -8.11 14.84 17.45
CA LEU A 511 -7.94 14.07 18.69
C LEU A 511 -7.40 14.92 19.86
N ILE A 512 -6.79 16.06 19.56
CA ILE A 512 -6.26 17.01 20.54
C ILE A 512 -6.85 18.39 20.23
N GLU A 513 -7.58 18.97 21.19
CA GLU A 513 -8.27 20.26 21.01
C GLU A 513 -7.30 21.44 20.89
N ASN A 514 -6.21 21.44 21.67
CA ASN A 514 -5.17 22.46 21.64
C ASN A 514 -3.77 21.82 21.52
N PRO A 515 -3.36 21.39 20.31
CA PRO A 515 -2.04 20.80 20.08
C PRO A 515 -0.90 21.77 20.42
N LYS A 516 -1.11 23.07 20.18
CA LYS A 516 -0.14 24.16 20.39
C LYS A 516 0.46 24.15 21.80
N LYS A 517 -0.35 23.86 22.82
CA LYS A 517 0.11 23.67 24.22
C LYS A 517 1.28 22.68 24.36
N PHE A 518 1.28 21.60 23.58
CA PHE A 518 2.35 20.60 23.62
C PHE A 518 3.55 21.01 22.77
N PHE A 519 3.31 21.58 21.59
CA PHE A 519 4.37 22.10 20.72
C PHE A 519 5.18 23.22 21.39
N GLU A 520 4.54 24.10 22.16
CA GLU A 520 5.18 25.21 22.87
C GLU A 520 5.86 24.81 24.19
N ASN A 521 5.67 23.56 24.65
CA ASN A 521 6.27 23.12 25.90
C ASN A 521 7.80 23.04 25.78
N LYS A 522 8.52 23.57 26.77
CA LYS A 522 10.00 23.61 26.77
C LYS A 522 10.68 22.27 26.54
N LEU A 523 10.09 21.16 27.00
CA LEU A 523 10.64 19.81 26.80
C LEU A 523 10.55 19.30 25.35
N PHE A 524 9.68 19.90 24.53
CA PHE A 524 9.60 19.64 23.08
C PHE A 524 10.21 20.78 22.25
N LYS A 525 9.89 22.04 22.57
CA LYS A 525 10.34 23.23 21.84
C LYS A 525 11.82 23.53 22.06
N ASN A 526 12.28 23.50 23.31
CA ASN A 526 13.60 24.00 23.71
C ASN A 526 14.63 22.88 23.96
N ARG A 527 14.33 21.62 23.61
CA ARG A 527 15.27 20.49 23.81
C ARG A 527 16.56 20.60 22.97
N VAL A 528 16.52 21.36 21.88
CA VAL A 528 17.64 21.59 20.96
C VAL A 528 17.72 23.08 20.68
N ARG A 529 18.90 23.67 20.88
CA ARG A 529 19.19 25.05 20.45
C ARG A 529 19.38 25.08 18.94
N LEU A 530 18.73 26.02 18.26
CA LEU A 530 18.91 26.23 16.82
C LEU A 530 19.98 27.30 16.61
N ASP A 531 20.96 27.02 15.76
CA ASP A 531 22.04 27.94 15.43
C ASP A 531 22.14 28.11 13.92
N TYR A 532 22.06 29.37 13.47
CA TYR A 532 22.07 29.75 12.06
C TYR A 532 23.39 30.43 11.66
N GLY A 533 24.42 30.44 12.53
CA GLY A 533 25.65 31.17 12.27
C GLY A 533 26.44 30.66 11.06
N LEU A 534 26.33 29.37 10.73
CA LEU A 534 26.87 28.82 9.48
C LEU A 534 26.03 29.23 8.27
N LEU A 535 24.70 29.14 8.38
CA LEU A 535 23.76 29.57 7.34
C LEU A 535 23.88 31.06 6.99
N ASP A 536 24.12 31.92 7.99
CA ASP A 536 24.22 33.37 7.80
C ASP A 536 25.50 33.78 7.05
N LYS A 537 26.47 32.88 6.88
CA LYS A 537 27.63 33.08 5.98
C LYS A 537 27.25 32.92 4.49
N GLY A 538 26.02 32.51 4.20
CA GLY A 538 25.60 32.10 2.86
C GLY A 538 26.12 30.70 2.52
N LYS A 539 26.52 30.49 1.27
CA LYS A 539 27.07 29.20 0.85
C LYS A 539 28.44 28.94 1.48
N ILE A 540 28.58 27.78 2.11
CA ILE A 540 29.82 27.35 2.78
C ILE A 540 30.46 26.15 2.09
N PHE A 541 31.74 25.93 2.38
CA PHE A 541 32.51 24.77 1.93
C PHE A 541 32.76 23.78 3.08
N TYR A 542 33.25 22.57 2.75
CA TYR A 542 33.59 21.55 3.75
C TYR A 542 34.58 22.07 4.81
N THR A 543 35.52 22.92 4.41
CA THR A 543 36.52 23.53 5.31
C THR A 543 35.88 24.39 6.39
N ASP A 544 34.83 25.14 6.06
CA ASP A 544 34.11 25.97 7.03
C ASP A 544 33.41 25.11 8.08
N LEU A 545 32.78 24.02 7.62
CA LEU A 545 32.10 23.05 8.48
C LEU A 545 33.08 22.33 9.41
N ILE A 546 34.21 21.85 8.88
CA ILE A 546 35.27 21.21 9.69
C ILE A 546 35.82 22.20 10.72
N ASN A 547 36.11 23.43 10.34
CA ASN A 547 36.63 24.43 11.28
C ASN A 547 35.65 24.71 12.40
N HIS A 548 34.37 24.89 12.08
CA HIS A 548 33.32 25.04 13.09
C HIS A 548 33.22 23.80 13.99
N MET A 549 33.26 22.59 13.43
CA MET A 549 33.19 21.37 14.23
C MET A 549 34.32 21.26 15.25
N LYS A 550 35.56 21.62 14.90
CA LYS A 550 36.73 21.58 15.82
C LYS A 550 36.47 22.32 17.13
N ASP A 551 35.75 23.44 17.04
CA ASP A 551 35.49 24.33 18.18
C ASP A 551 34.26 23.89 19.00
N HIS A 552 33.33 23.15 18.39
CA HIS A 552 32.01 22.92 18.96
C HIS A 552 31.70 21.45 19.33
N VAL A 553 32.46 20.45 18.87
CA VAL A 553 32.08 19.03 19.08
C VAL A 553 32.80 18.29 20.20
N LYS A 554 33.92 18.80 20.73
CA LYS A 554 34.79 18.05 21.67
C LYS A 554 34.09 17.50 22.93
N ASN A 555 33.01 18.15 23.38
CA ASN A 555 32.25 17.74 24.57
C ASN A 555 31.07 16.80 24.25
N HIS A 556 30.95 16.34 23.01
CA HIS A 556 29.85 15.52 22.52
C HIS A 556 30.38 14.19 22.00
N LYS A 557 29.72 13.09 22.36
CA LYS A 557 30.11 11.75 21.89
C LYS A 557 29.47 11.44 20.55
N LYS A 558 28.20 11.78 20.36
CA LYS A 558 27.42 11.37 19.17
C LYS A 558 27.03 12.59 18.35
N ILE A 559 27.62 12.73 17.17
CA ILE A 559 27.45 13.87 16.27
C ILE A 559 26.77 13.39 14.98
N LEU A 560 25.77 14.13 14.51
CA LEU A 560 25.08 13.85 13.27
C LEU A 560 25.33 14.98 12.26
N LEU A 561 25.68 14.63 11.03
CA LEU A 561 25.79 15.53 9.90
C LEU A 561 24.91 15.04 8.77
N GLU A 562 23.96 15.86 8.33
CA GLU A 562 23.06 15.53 7.23
C GLU A 562 23.30 16.45 6.03
N PHE A 563 23.50 15.84 4.87
CA PHE A 563 23.67 16.51 3.59
C PHE A 563 22.51 16.18 2.65
N ILE A 564 22.14 17.14 1.80
CA ILE A 564 21.08 16.91 0.82
C ILE A 564 21.58 16.03 -0.32
N LYS A 565 22.82 16.29 -0.77
CA LYS A 565 23.48 15.59 -1.87
C LYS A 565 24.32 14.43 -1.35
N ARG A 566 24.10 13.26 -1.93
CA ARG A 566 24.93 12.07 -1.70
C ARG A 566 26.41 12.34 -1.92
N LYS A 567 26.76 13.02 -3.02
CA LYS A 567 28.15 13.35 -3.33
C LYS A 567 28.78 14.22 -2.23
N ASP A 568 28.05 15.20 -1.72
CA ASP A 568 28.56 16.07 -0.65
C ASP A 568 28.79 15.29 0.66
N ALA A 569 27.89 14.35 1.00
CA ALA A 569 28.10 13.44 2.13
C ALA A 569 29.36 12.57 1.96
N GLU A 570 29.55 11.98 0.77
CA GLU A 570 30.68 11.10 0.47
C GLU A 570 32.02 11.86 0.45
N ASP A 571 32.05 13.04 -0.16
CA ASP A 571 33.26 13.87 -0.24
C ASP A 571 33.61 14.43 1.16
N PHE A 572 32.63 14.91 1.93
CA PHE A 572 32.85 15.34 3.30
C PHE A 572 33.34 14.20 4.20
N TYR A 573 32.77 13.00 4.07
CA TYR A 573 33.21 11.81 4.80
C TYR A 573 34.69 11.51 4.57
N LYS A 574 35.17 11.60 3.31
CA LYS A 574 36.60 11.40 3.00
C LYS A 574 37.48 12.46 3.64
N GLU A 575 37.05 13.72 3.63
CA GLU A 575 37.82 14.84 4.19
C GLU A 575 37.89 14.77 5.72
N ILE A 576 36.78 14.50 6.40
CA ILE A 576 36.76 14.43 7.86
C ILE A 576 37.54 13.21 8.40
N ASN A 577 37.53 12.09 7.67
CA ASN A 577 38.27 10.87 8.05
C ASN A 577 39.80 11.05 7.98
N LYS A 578 40.28 12.02 7.19
CA LYS A 578 41.71 12.38 7.13
C LYS A 578 42.11 13.42 8.18
N ASN A 579 41.16 14.00 8.91
CA ASN A 579 41.42 15.12 9.79
C ASN A 579 41.83 14.66 11.21
N GLU A 580 43.03 15.05 11.62
CA GLU A 580 43.62 14.72 12.93
C GLU A 580 42.73 15.08 14.13
N ASN A 581 41.91 16.13 14.03
CA ASN A 581 41.06 16.59 15.13
C ASN A 581 39.92 15.62 15.48
N PHE A 582 39.58 14.68 14.59
CA PHE A 582 38.46 13.76 14.78
C PHE A 582 38.89 12.30 14.91
N LYS A 583 40.19 12.02 15.12
CA LYS A 583 40.72 10.65 15.28
C LYS A 583 40.11 9.85 16.44
N GLU A 584 39.59 10.52 17.46
CA GLU A 584 38.92 9.89 18.60
C GLU A 584 37.48 9.46 18.28
N TYR A 585 36.94 9.86 17.13
CA TYR A 585 35.61 9.50 16.68
C TYR A 585 35.67 8.37 15.66
N GLU A 586 34.77 7.41 15.83
CA GLU A 586 34.42 6.48 14.76
C GLU A 586 33.52 7.21 13.76
N ILE A 587 34.04 7.45 12.56
CA ILE A 587 33.31 8.16 11.50
C ILE A 587 32.57 7.15 10.64
N LEU A 588 31.25 7.24 10.67
CA LEU A 588 30.32 6.39 9.92
C LEU A 588 29.64 7.22 8.84
N ILE A 589 29.16 6.54 7.80
CA ILE A 589 28.40 7.17 6.73
C ILE A 589 27.19 6.31 6.33
N LEU A 590 26.04 6.96 6.13
CA LEU A 590 24.80 6.30 5.71
C LEU A 590 24.02 7.13 4.67
N THR A 591 23.78 6.55 3.50
CA THR A 591 23.13 7.20 2.36
C THR A 591 21.98 6.34 1.82
N GLY A 592 21.14 6.92 0.96
CA GLY A 592 20.03 6.19 0.33
C GLY A 592 20.42 5.07 -0.65
N GLN A 593 21.71 4.94 -1.01
CA GLN A 593 22.22 3.85 -1.85
C GLN A 593 22.75 2.66 -1.04
N ASP A 594 22.95 2.84 0.26
CA ASP A 594 23.44 1.77 1.11
C ASP A 594 22.39 0.67 1.24
N ASN A 595 22.86 -0.58 1.12
CA ASN A 595 22.01 -1.75 1.21
C ASN A 595 21.53 -2.00 2.66
N LEU A 596 20.64 -2.97 2.83
CA LEU A 596 20.04 -3.27 4.13
C LEU A 596 21.09 -3.69 5.19
N LYS A 597 22.16 -4.37 4.78
CA LYS A 597 23.24 -4.79 5.69
C LYS A 597 23.98 -3.58 6.24
N THR A 598 24.49 -2.71 5.37
CA THR A 598 25.23 -1.50 5.77
C THR A 598 24.39 -0.61 6.67
N LYS A 599 23.10 -0.47 6.36
CA LYS A 599 22.16 0.28 7.21
C LYS A 599 22.07 -0.33 8.63
N ASN A 600 21.91 -1.64 8.74
CA ASN A 600 21.81 -2.31 10.04
C ASN A 600 23.13 -2.23 10.83
N ASP A 601 24.27 -2.43 10.18
CA ASP A 601 25.60 -2.35 10.79
C ASP A 601 25.83 -0.95 11.39
N VAL A 602 25.53 0.11 10.64
CA VAL A 602 25.68 1.50 11.11
C VAL A 602 24.76 1.80 12.30
N ILE A 603 23.49 1.37 12.26
CA ILE A 603 22.55 1.59 13.38
C ILE A 603 23.02 0.86 14.64
N GLU A 604 23.54 -0.36 14.52
CA GLU A 604 24.08 -1.11 15.66
C GLU A 604 25.31 -0.41 16.26
N GLU A 605 26.25 0.07 15.43
CA GLU A 605 27.41 0.83 15.92
C GLU A 605 26.98 2.10 16.64
N ILE A 606 26.01 2.86 16.11
CA ILE A 606 25.46 4.06 16.77
C ILE A 606 24.84 3.72 18.13
N GLY A 607 24.31 2.52 18.30
CA GLY A 607 23.76 2.03 19.57
C GLY A 607 24.80 1.86 20.68
N LYS A 608 26.09 1.75 20.36
CA LYS A 608 27.17 1.52 21.33
C LYS A 608 27.55 2.80 22.08
N ASP A 609 28.24 2.66 23.21
CA ASP A 609 28.82 3.79 23.95
C ASP A 609 30.22 4.12 23.39
N LYS A 610 30.23 4.74 22.21
CA LYS A 610 31.44 5.21 21.51
C LYS A 610 31.27 6.67 21.07
N ASN A 611 32.40 7.32 20.82
CA ASN A 611 32.45 8.61 20.14
C ASN A 611 32.20 8.35 18.65
N ILE A 612 31.10 8.86 18.10
CA ILE A 612 30.65 8.59 16.74
C ILE A 612 30.30 9.88 16.03
N ILE A 613 30.79 10.01 14.80
CA ILE A 613 30.32 11.01 13.83
C ILE A 613 29.58 10.26 12.74
N LEU A 614 28.27 10.48 12.62
CA LEU A 614 27.48 9.95 11.52
C LEU A 614 27.32 11.02 10.44
N VAL A 615 27.90 10.78 9.27
CA VAL A 615 27.61 11.53 8.06
C VAL A 615 26.45 10.85 7.32
N ALA A 616 25.41 11.56 6.97
CA ALA A 616 24.23 10.95 6.36
C ALA A 616 23.59 11.80 5.28
N THR A 617 22.77 11.17 4.45
CA THR A 617 21.72 11.87 3.68
C THR A 617 20.38 11.79 4.42
N GLN A 618 19.29 12.19 3.78
CA GLN A 618 17.92 12.20 4.33
C GLN A 618 17.38 10.81 4.79
N VAL A 619 18.15 9.74 4.59
CA VAL A 619 17.79 8.38 5.00
C VAL A 619 17.60 8.22 6.52
N ILE A 620 18.10 9.17 7.32
CA ILE A 620 17.96 9.20 8.79
C ILE A 620 16.75 10.00 9.27
N GLU A 621 16.14 10.82 8.42
CA GLU A 621 15.01 11.68 8.81
C GLU A 621 13.76 10.86 9.15
N ALA A 622 13.58 9.72 8.48
CA ALA A 622 12.48 8.81 8.71
C ALA A 622 12.97 7.36 8.87
N GLY A 623 12.52 6.68 9.93
CA GLY A 623 12.81 5.26 10.10
C GLY A 623 14.20 4.89 10.55
N VAL A 624 14.82 5.75 11.36
CA VAL A 624 16.04 5.43 12.08
C VAL A 624 15.89 5.88 13.53
N ASP A 625 15.86 4.93 14.47
CA ASP A 625 15.72 5.20 15.89
C ASP A 625 17.06 5.55 16.54
N ILE A 626 17.53 6.79 16.31
CA ILE A 626 18.78 7.31 16.87
C ILE A 626 18.52 8.52 17.78
N ASP A 627 19.42 8.70 18.76
CA ASP A 627 19.44 9.84 19.67
C ASP A 627 20.88 10.41 19.75
N MET A 628 21.11 11.50 19.04
CA MET A 628 22.42 12.15 18.86
C MET A 628 22.55 13.37 19.79
N ASP A 629 23.77 13.79 20.09
CA ASP A 629 24.04 14.87 21.06
C ASP A 629 23.95 16.24 20.41
N ILE A 630 24.44 16.35 19.18
CA ILE A 630 24.56 17.57 18.39
C ILE A 630 24.36 17.26 16.90
N GLY A 631 23.85 18.22 16.13
CA GLY A 631 23.51 18.03 14.73
C GLY A 631 24.03 19.15 13.83
N TYR A 632 24.41 18.81 12.61
CA TYR A 632 24.66 19.71 11.50
C TYR A 632 23.78 19.33 10.32
N LYS A 633 23.08 20.28 9.72
CA LYS A 633 22.15 20.01 8.62
C LYS A 633 22.28 21.01 7.48
N ASP A 634 22.45 20.48 6.28
CA ASP A 634 22.30 21.19 5.01
C ASP A 634 20.82 21.52 4.80
N ILE A 635 20.49 22.81 4.66
CA ILE A 635 19.11 23.30 4.74
C ILE A 635 18.24 22.88 3.56
N SER A 636 17.04 22.40 3.84
CA SER A 636 16.07 21.90 2.87
C SER A 636 14.67 22.48 3.13
N LYS A 637 13.63 21.64 3.12
CA LYS A 637 12.25 22.03 3.47
C LYS A 637 12.05 21.97 4.99
N LEU A 638 11.13 22.80 5.49
CA LEU A 638 10.94 22.98 6.92
C LEU A 638 10.54 21.69 7.70
N GLU A 639 9.76 20.79 7.09
CA GLU A 639 9.40 19.51 7.70
C GLU A 639 10.59 18.56 7.88
N ASN A 640 11.55 18.62 6.96
CA ASN A 640 12.78 17.84 7.01
C ASN A 640 13.69 18.34 8.16
N GLU A 641 13.72 19.66 8.37
CA GLU A 641 14.41 20.27 9.52
C GLU A 641 13.83 19.78 10.85
N GLU A 642 12.49 19.76 10.99
CA GLU A 642 11.83 19.26 12.20
C GLU A 642 12.08 17.76 12.42
N GLN A 643 12.10 16.95 11.36
CA GLN A 643 12.42 15.52 11.46
C GLN A 643 13.86 15.28 11.92
N PHE A 644 14.80 16.07 11.40
CA PHE A 644 16.20 16.05 11.83
C PHE A 644 16.35 16.42 13.31
N LEU A 645 15.68 17.49 13.75
CA LEU A 645 15.63 17.87 15.18
C LEU A 645 15.02 16.75 16.05
N GLY A 646 14.17 15.91 15.47
CA GLY A 646 13.66 14.68 16.08
C GLY A 646 14.72 13.62 16.43
N ARG A 647 15.93 13.73 15.85
CA ARG A 647 17.07 12.81 16.06
C ARG A 647 18.12 13.37 17.02
N ILE A 648 18.02 14.65 17.39
CA ILE A 648 18.94 15.32 18.32
C ILE A 648 18.27 15.46 19.69
N ASN A 649 18.93 15.01 20.76
CA ASN A 649 18.41 15.01 22.12
C ASN A 649 16.98 14.47 22.22
N ARG A 650 16.73 13.35 21.53
CA ARG A 650 15.38 12.79 21.35
C ARG A 650 14.73 12.41 22.68
N SER A 651 15.55 11.95 23.63
CA SER A 651 15.10 11.60 24.99
C SER A 651 15.02 12.80 25.94
N ALA A 652 15.45 13.99 25.52
CA ALA A 652 15.47 15.23 26.31
C ALA A 652 16.28 15.15 27.63
N HIS A 653 17.27 14.25 27.71
CA HIS A 653 18.12 14.08 28.89
C HIS A 653 19.48 14.80 28.76
N LYS A 654 19.85 15.25 27.55
CA LYS A 654 21.16 15.84 27.26
C LYS A 654 21.12 17.35 27.47
N LYS A 655 22.22 17.91 27.98
CA LYS A 655 22.41 19.36 28.15
C LYS A 655 23.18 19.92 26.94
N ASN A 656 22.91 21.17 26.58
CA ASN A 656 23.62 21.93 25.54
C ASN A 656 23.58 21.30 24.12
N SER A 657 22.53 20.56 23.79
CA SER A 657 22.34 20.04 22.43
C SER A 657 21.99 21.15 21.46
N THR A 658 22.76 21.25 20.37
CA THR A 658 22.62 22.29 19.35
C THR A 658 22.46 21.65 17.96
N ALA A 659 21.62 22.25 17.13
CA ALA A 659 21.52 21.96 15.71
C ALA A 659 22.02 23.17 14.92
N TYR A 660 23.07 22.96 14.13
CA TYR A 660 23.66 23.97 13.26
C TYR A 660 23.13 23.77 11.84
N PHE A 661 22.57 24.83 11.26
CA PHE A 661 22.10 24.82 9.90
C PHE A 661 23.11 25.49 8.99
N PHE A 662 23.34 24.92 7.81
CA PHE A 662 24.27 25.44 6.81
C PHE A 662 23.69 25.32 5.39
N ASP A 663 24.23 26.10 4.46
CA ASP A 663 23.84 26.09 3.04
C ASP A 663 25.04 25.65 2.21
N MET A 664 24.95 24.48 1.58
CA MET A 664 26.02 23.94 0.72
C MET A 664 25.45 23.48 -0.62
N ALA A 665 24.41 22.65 -0.59
CA ALA A 665 23.81 22.13 -1.81
C ALA A 665 22.91 23.17 -2.50
N ASP A 666 23.01 23.26 -3.82
CA ASP A 666 21.87 23.74 -4.62
C ASP A 666 20.77 22.67 -4.65
N GLU A 667 19.79 22.83 -3.76
CA GLU A 667 18.63 21.96 -3.54
C GLU A 667 17.67 21.88 -4.74
N ASN A 668 17.71 22.87 -5.64
CA ASN A 668 16.84 22.93 -6.82
C ASN A 668 17.04 21.75 -7.78
N LYS A 669 18.25 21.17 -7.76
CA LYS A 669 18.60 19.98 -8.55
C LYS A 669 18.05 18.67 -7.97
N ILE A 670 17.52 18.68 -6.75
CA ILE A 670 17.08 17.46 -6.03
C ILE A 670 15.58 17.45 -5.78
N TYR A 671 14.99 18.58 -5.44
CA TYR A 671 13.58 18.68 -5.11
C TYR A 671 12.75 19.45 -6.16
N GLY A 672 13.36 19.77 -7.32
CA GLY A 672 12.84 20.76 -8.26
C GLY A 672 12.99 22.18 -7.70
N HIS A 673 12.46 23.21 -8.37
CA HIS A 673 12.47 24.58 -7.84
C HIS A 673 11.90 24.62 -6.40
N ILE A 674 12.78 24.72 -5.41
CA ILE A 674 12.41 25.04 -4.03
C ILE A 674 12.55 26.56 -3.94
N ASP A 675 11.44 27.19 -3.62
CA ASP A 675 11.46 28.61 -3.35
C ASP A 675 12.19 28.87 -2.03
N ASN A 676 13.07 29.88 -2.02
CA ASN A 676 13.70 30.37 -0.80
C ASN A 676 12.68 30.63 0.32
N GLU A 677 11.45 30.99 -0.04
CA GLU A 677 10.33 31.17 0.90
C GLU A 677 9.98 29.92 1.72
N LEU A 678 10.31 28.72 1.24
CA LEU A 678 10.02 27.44 1.91
C LEU A 678 11.20 26.89 2.74
N THR A 679 12.31 27.63 2.79
CA THR A 679 13.56 27.19 3.45
C THR A 679 13.97 28.11 4.59
N LEU A 680 14.96 27.69 5.36
CA LEU A 680 15.55 28.51 6.43
C LEU A 680 16.31 29.75 5.91
N ARG A 681 16.47 29.94 4.58
CA ARG A 681 16.95 31.22 4.02
C ARG A 681 15.97 32.35 4.30
N ASN A 682 14.68 32.05 4.36
CA ASN A 682 13.65 33.00 4.79
C ASN A 682 13.62 33.09 6.33
N PRO A 683 13.85 34.27 6.93
CA PRO A 683 13.80 34.46 8.38
C PRO A 683 12.47 34.05 9.03
N GLU A 684 11.35 34.19 8.32
CA GLU A 684 10.05 33.77 8.82
C GLU A 684 9.99 32.25 9.06
N ARG A 685 10.64 31.45 8.20
CA ARG A 685 10.71 29.99 8.38
C ARG A 685 11.56 29.61 9.59
N ARG A 686 12.59 30.40 9.90
CA ARG A 686 13.36 30.25 11.15
C ARG A 686 12.47 30.48 12.37
N THR A 687 11.60 31.50 12.32
CA THR A 687 10.58 31.73 13.36
C THR A 687 9.59 30.57 13.44
N ASN A 688 9.07 30.08 12.30
CA ASN A 688 8.18 28.92 12.28
C ASN A 688 8.80 27.68 12.94
N LEU A 689 10.07 27.36 12.63
CA LEU A 689 10.78 26.22 13.21
C LEU A 689 11.07 26.39 14.71
N LEU A 690 11.40 27.63 15.13
CA LEU A 690 11.59 27.97 16.54
C LEU A 690 10.29 27.82 17.30
N ASP A 691 9.20 28.39 16.78
CA ASP A 691 7.89 28.40 17.43
C ASP A 691 7.11 27.09 17.31
N LYS A 692 7.58 26.18 16.44
CA LYS A 692 6.88 24.94 16.08
C LYS A 692 5.49 25.20 15.51
N ASP A 693 5.34 26.30 14.79
CA ASP A 693 4.12 26.65 14.07
C ASP A 693 4.38 26.59 12.56
N PHE A 694 3.87 25.54 11.93
CA PHE A 694 4.05 25.27 10.52
C PHE A 694 2.85 25.71 9.67
N SER A 695 1.83 26.34 10.27
CA SER A 695 0.56 26.62 9.60
C SER A 695 0.75 27.46 8.33
N ASN A 696 1.43 28.61 8.44
CA ASN A 696 1.71 29.49 7.30
C ASN A 696 2.61 28.81 6.26
N TYR A 697 3.58 28.01 6.72
CA TYR A 697 4.45 27.23 5.84
C TYR A 697 3.68 26.26 4.96
N PHE A 698 2.72 25.53 5.53
CA PHE A 698 1.90 24.61 4.76
C PHE A 698 0.92 25.32 3.83
N GLU A 699 0.36 26.46 4.22
CA GLU A 699 -0.54 27.24 3.35
C GLU A 699 0.17 27.68 2.06
N ILE A 700 1.36 28.31 2.18
CA ILE A 700 2.17 28.71 1.02
C ILE A 700 2.54 27.51 0.16
N LYS A 701 2.93 26.40 0.80
CA LYS A 701 3.32 25.17 0.10
C LYS A 701 2.17 24.58 -0.72
N LEU A 702 0.95 24.63 -0.19
CA LEU A 702 -0.25 24.17 -0.89
C LEU A 702 -0.63 25.07 -2.05
N GLU A 703 -0.56 26.39 -1.88
CA GLU A 703 -0.80 27.35 -2.97
C GLU A 703 0.14 27.09 -4.15
N LYS A 704 1.44 26.96 -3.89
CA LYS A 704 2.45 26.67 -4.93
C LYS A 704 2.27 25.31 -5.59
N SER A 705 1.70 24.33 -4.88
CA SER A 705 1.43 23.01 -5.46
C SER A 705 0.35 23.07 -6.54
N LYS A 706 -0.65 23.94 -6.39
CA LYS A 706 -1.75 24.14 -7.35
C LYS A 706 -1.30 24.80 -8.66
N GLU A 707 -0.22 25.57 -8.62
CA GLU A 707 0.29 26.32 -9.79
C GLU A 707 1.13 25.46 -10.76
N ARG A 708 1.63 24.29 -10.33
CA ARG A 708 2.53 23.44 -11.13
C ARG A 708 1.74 22.51 -12.07
N LYS A 709 1.59 22.92 -13.34
CA LYS A 709 0.85 22.26 -14.45
C LYS A 709 1.34 20.87 -14.94
N GLU A 710 2.19 20.16 -14.20
CA GLU A 710 2.83 18.91 -14.68
C GLU A 710 2.11 17.62 -14.30
N SER A 711 1.13 17.67 -13.39
CA SER A 711 0.27 16.53 -13.07
C SER A 711 -1.07 16.63 -13.78
N LEU A 712 -1.75 15.49 -13.91
CA LEU A 712 -3.18 15.47 -14.22
C LEU A 712 -3.88 16.52 -13.36
N SER A 713 -4.71 17.38 -13.95
CA SER A 713 -5.51 18.30 -13.14
C SER A 713 -6.52 17.50 -12.32
N TYR A 714 -6.98 18.08 -11.21
CA TYR A 714 -8.04 17.46 -10.41
C TYR A 714 -9.31 17.18 -11.27
N ASP A 715 -9.65 18.07 -12.20
CA ASP A 715 -10.76 17.86 -13.13
C ASP A 715 -10.55 16.64 -14.05
N GLU A 716 -9.32 16.45 -14.55
CA GLU A 716 -8.98 15.28 -15.35
C GLU A 716 -8.99 13.98 -14.53
N PHE A 717 -8.76 14.07 -13.22
CA PHE A 717 -8.83 12.95 -12.27
C PHE A 717 -10.30 12.57 -12.02
N GLU A 718 -11.16 13.54 -11.77
CA GLU A 718 -12.61 13.36 -11.65
C GLU A 718 -13.23 12.82 -12.95
N GLU A 719 -12.76 13.28 -14.11
CA GLU A 719 -13.17 12.73 -15.41
C GLU A 719 -12.68 11.29 -15.59
N ALA A 720 -11.48 10.96 -15.10
CA ALA A 720 -10.95 9.61 -15.12
C ALA A 720 -11.77 8.66 -14.22
N LEU A 721 -12.18 9.12 -13.03
CA LEU A 721 -13.08 8.38 -12.13
C LEU A 721 -14.44 8.15 -12.77
N THR A 722 -15.04 9.19 -13.34
CA THR A 722 -16.37 9.13 -13.99
C THR A 722 -16.40 8.10 -15.12
N ASN A 723 -15.31 8.02 -15.89
CA ASN A 723 -15.15 7.09 -17.00
C ASN A 723 -14.46 5.77 -16.62
N ASN A 724 -14.23 5.50 -15.33
CA ASN A 724 -13.58 4.29 -14.84
C ASN A 724 -12.23 4.00 -15.56
N LYS A 725 -11.39 5.02 -15.78
CA LYS A 725 -10.05 4.91 -16.39
C LYS A 725 -9.04 4.40 -15.34
N PHE A 726 -9.19 3.14 -14.90
CA PHE A 726 -8.42 2.55 -13.79
C PHE A 726 -6.90 2.63 -13.96
N GLU A 727 -6.37 2.45 -15.18
CA GLU A 727 -4.92 2.55 -15.42
C GLU A 727 -4.42 3.99 -15.26
N LYS A 728 -5.20 4.97 -15.74
CA LYS A 728 -4.89 6.41 -15.58
C LYS A 728 -4.89 6.80 -14.11
N ILE A 729 -5.90 6.36 -13.35
CA ILE A 729 -6.02 6.56 -11.89
C ILE A 729 -4.85 5.88 -11.17
N SER A 730 -4.53 4.63 -11.51
CA SER A 730 -3.43 3.88 -10.92
C SER A 730 -2.08 4.59 -11.10
N LYS A 731 -1.81 5.16 -12.28
CA LYS A 731 -0.58 5.92 -12.54
C LYS A 731 -0.57 7.24 -11.78
N HIS A 732 -1.69 7.95 -11.75
CA HIS A 732 -1.82 9.24 -11.04
C HIS A 732 -1.64 9.08 -9.52
N MET A 733 -2.24 8.05 -8.92
CA MET A 733 -2.19 7.78 -7.47
C MET A 733 -0.90 7.06 -7.02
N LYS A 734 0.09 6.89 -7.90
CA LYS A 734 1.39 6.29 -7.56
C LYS A 734 2.19 7.26 -6.68
N LEU A 735 2.54 6.80 -5.48
CA LEU A 735 3.24 7.63 -4.48
C LEU A 735 4.73 7.83 -4.78
N ILE A 736 5.37 6.87 -5.47
CA ILE A 736 6.81 6.90 -5.78
C ILE A 736 7.01 6.64 -7.27
N ASP A 737 7.70 7.57 -7.94
CA ASP A 737 8.10 7.44 -9.33
C ASP A 737 9.41 6.62 -9.39
N ASN A 738 9.29 5.31 -9.60
CA ASN A 738 10.43 4.36 -9.63
C ASN A 738 11.01 4.14 -11.04
N ASP A 739 10.51 4.83 -12.05
CA ASP A 739 10.68 4.44 -13.45
C ASP A 739 12.10 4.72 -14.02
N GLU A 740 13.02 5.25 -13.20
CA GLU A 740 14.39 5.63 -13.60
C GLU A 740 15.54 4.88 -12.87
N LYS A 741 15.23 3.96 -11.94
CA LYS A 741 16.27 3.26 -11.15
C LYS A 741 16.44 1.81 -11.59
N ILE A 742 17.69 1.42 -11.81
CA ILE A 742 18.13 0.06 -12.14
C ILE A 742 18.67 -0.60 -10.87
N GLU A 743 18.38 -1.89 -10.70
CA GLU A 743 18.94 -2.70 -9.61
C GLU A 743 20.16 -3.46 -10.11
N VAL A 744 21.31 -3.28 -9.46
CA VAL A 744 22.55 -3.99 -9.74
C VAL A 744 22.86 -4.93 -8.57
N PHE A 745 23.02 -6.20 -8.87
CA PHE A 745 23.45 -7.23 -7.93
C PHE A 745 24.97 -7.38 -8.00
N LEU A 746 25.66 -6.92 -6.95
CA LEU A 746 27.11 -7.01 -6.83
C LEU A 746 27.48 -8.24 -6.00
N ALA A 747 27.97 -9.28 -6.67
CA ALA A 747 28.31 -10.52 -6.00
C ALA A 747 29.61 -10.38 -5.20
N GLN A 748 29.53 -10.73 -3.92
CA GLN A 748 30.66 -10.70 -2.99
C GLN A 748 30.46 -11.73 -1.87
N LYS A 749 31.51 -12.00 -1.08
CA LYS A 749 31.40 -12.77 0.17
C LYS A 749 31.23 -11.84 1.36
N ILE A 750 30.11 -11.97 2.07
CA ILE A 750 29.81 -11.17 3.26
C ILE A 750 29.66 -12.04 4.50
N LYS A 751 29.90 -11.42 5.65
CA LYS A 751 29.52 -11.96 6.96
C LYS A 751 28.29 -11.20 7.46
N CYS A 752 27.27 -11.93 7.86
CA CYS A 752 26.06 -11.37 8.48
C CYS A 752 25.86 -12.01 9.86
N LYS A 753 25.40 -11.24 10.84
CA LYS A 753 24.98 -11.80 12.13
C LYS A 753 23.63 -12.48 11.96
N LYS A 754 23.50 -13.72 12.45
CA LYS A 754 22.23 -14.43 12.52
C LYS A 754 21.60 -14.16 13.89
N GLU A 755 20.42 -13.56 13.91
CA GLU A 755 19.58 -13.58 15.10
C GLU A 755 19.01 -15.00 15.27
N ASN A 756 19.56 -15.75 16.24
CA ASN A 756 18.91 -16.96 16.73
C ASN A 756 17.99 -16.60 17.90
N ASN A 757 16.94 -17.40 18.10
CA ASN A 757 15.94 -17.32 19.18
C ASN A 757 16.52 -17.57 20.60
N GLY A 758 17.54 -16.82 21.01
CA GLY A 758 18.15 -16.90 22.33
C GLY A 758 19.60 -16.45 22.31
N SER A 759 19.84 -15.19 22.76
CA SER A 759 21.07 -14.59 23.31
C SER A 759 22.47 -14.84 22.71
N LYS A 760 22.64 -15.68 21.68
CA LYS A 760 23.90 -15.89 20.95
C LYS A 760 23.70 -15.58 19.47
N THR A 761 24.37 -14.52 19.02
CA THR A 761 24.52 -14.15 17.61
C THR A 761 25.61 -15.02 16.99
N GLU A 762 25.25 -15.87 16.03
CA GLU A 762 26.22 -16.63 15.23
C GLU A 762 26.51 -15.89 13.92
N GLU A 763 27.78 -15.89 13.46
CA GLU A 763 28.14 -15.32 12.16
C GLU A 763 27.76 -16.29 11.03
N ARG A 764 26.86 -15.86 10.13
CA ARG A 764 26.55 -16.55 8.86
C ARG A 764 27.41 -15.95 7.74
N LYS A 765 28.23 -16.77 7.09
CA LYS A 765 28.91 -16.40 5.83
C LYS A 765 27.96 -16.62 4.66
N ILE A 766 27.73 -15.59 3.85
CA ILE A 766 26.86 -15.63 2.67
C ILE A 766 27.71 -15.29 1.44
N ASP A 767 27.52 -16.05 0.37
CA ASP A 767 28.21 -15.87 -0.91
C ASP A 767 27.20 -15.43 -1.97
N GLY A 768 27.29 -14.17 -2.40
CA GLY A 768 26.36 -13.58 -3.37
C GLY A 768 26.29 -14.34 -4.69
N ARG A 769 27.40 -14.99 -5.10
CA ARG A 769 27.44 -15.81 -6.32
C ARG A 769 26.53 -17.04 -6.20
N LYS A 770 26.49 -17.66 -5.01
CA LYS A 770 25.60 -18.79 -4.74
C LYS A 770 24.14 -18.35 -4.67
N ILE A 771 23.86 -17.23 -4.00
CA ILE A 771 22.51 -16.66 -3.90
C ILE A 771 21.94 -16.34 -5.28
N TRP A 772 22.75 -15.72 -6.16
CA TRP A 772 22.31 -15.41 -7.52
C TRP A 772 22.06 -16.66 -8.37
N LYS A 773 22.92 -17.68 -8.27
CA LYS A 773 22.73 -18.96 -8.97
C LYS A 773 21.45 -19.66 -8.50
N GLU A 774 21.18 -19.66 -7.19
CA GLU A 774 19.95 -20.20 -6.61
C GLU A 774 18.72 -19.44 -7.11
N TYR A 775 18.81 -18.11 -7.22
CA TYR A 775 17.74 -17.26 -7.76
C TYR A 775 17.41 -17.61 -9.21
N CYS A 776 18.43 -17.72 -10.07
CA CYS A 776 18.25 -18.11 -11.47
C CYS A 776 17.67 -19.53 -11.58
N SER A 777 18.18 -20.48 -10.79
CA SER A 777 17.67 -21.85 -10.76
C SER A 777 16.20 -21.93 -10.35
N LEU A 778 15.77 -21.15 -9.35
CA LEU A 778 14.36 -21.10 -8.95
C LEU A 778 13.49 -20.49 -10.07
N LEU A 779 13.95 -19.42 -10.73
CA LEU A 779 13.23 -18.81 -11.85
C LEU A 779 13.06 -19.75 -13.04
N GLU A 780 14.07 -20.55 -13.35
CA GLU A 780 14.08 -21.48 -14.49
C GLU A 780 13.37 -22.80 -14.20
N ASN A 781 13.08 -23.11 -12.94
CA ASN A 781 12.35 -24.31 -12.56
C ASN A 781 10.86 -24.20 -12.96
N ASN A 782 10.48 -24.90 -14.03
CA ASN A 782 9.10 -24.96 -14.54
C ASN A 782 8.28 -26.13 -13.99
N GLU A 783 8.91 -27.07 -13.28
CA GLU A 783 8.26 -28.25 -12.70
C GLU A 783 7.75 -27.99 -11.27
N MET A 784 8.41 -27.08 -10.55
CA MET A 784 8.04 -26.69 -9.18
C MET A 784 6.65 -26.07 -9.11
N ASP A 785 5.90 -26.41 -8.06
CA ASP A 785 4.60 -25.80 -7.82
C ASP A 785 4.74 -24.27 -7.71
N TYR A 786 3.80 -23.54 -8.32
CA TYR A 786 3.82 -22.09 -8.35
C TYR A 786 3.89 -21.48 -6.94
N SER A 787 3.09 -22.01 -6.00
CA SER A 787 3.08 -21.51 -4.62
C SER A 787 4.44 -21.69 -3.93
N GLU A 788 5.05 -22.86 -4.11
CA GLU A 788 6.38 -23.17 -3.57
C GLU A 788 7.44 -22.24 -4.15
N LYS A 789 7.45 -22.10 -5.48
CA LYS A 789 8.39 -21.23 -6.20
C LYS A 789 8.31 -19.79 -5.72
N ILE A 790 7.11 -19.24 -5.57
CA ILE A 790 6.93 -17.85 -5.13
C ILE A 790 7.36 -17.65 -3.68
N VAL A 791 7.07 -18.60 -2.78
CA VAL A 791 7.50 -18.52 -1.38
C VAL A 791 9.02 -18.57 -1.28
N LYS A 792 9.67 -19.56 -1.90
CA LYS A 792 11.14 -19.70 -1.93
C LYS A 792 11.83 -18.49 -2.55
N LEU A 793 11.31 -17.96 -3.66
CA LEU A 793 11.81 -16.72 -4.26
C LEU A 793 11.72 -15.53 -3.30
N SER A 794 10.67 -15.44 -2.48
CA SER A 794 10.54 -14.36 -1.50
C SER A 794 11.51 -14.49 -0.33
N GLU A 795 11.80 -15.72 0.12
CA GLU A 795 12.80 -15.98 1.15
C GLU A 795 14.20 -15.60 0.65
N LEU A 796 14.51 -15.97 -0.59
CA LEU A 796 15.78 -15.65 -1.21
C LEU A 796 15.96 -14.14 -1.45
N LYS A 797 14.89 -13.41 -1.77
CA LYS A 797 14.92 -11.94 -1.96
C LYS A 797 15.47 -11.19 -0.75
N LEU A 798 15.23 -11.69 0.47
CA LEU A 798 15.81 -11.09 1.68
C LEU A 798 17.34 -11.20 1.66
N ASP A 799 17.88 -12.38 1.38
CA ASP A 799 19.34 -12.58 1.26
C ASP A 799 19.91 -11.82 0.04
N MET A 800 19.18 -11.72 -1.08
CA MET A 800 19.56 -10.91 -2.24
C MET A 800 19.68 -9.43 -1.89
N SER A 801 18.83 -8.90 -0.99
CA SER A 801 18.82 -7.48 -0.63
C SER A 801 20.15 -6.98 -0.02
N TYR A 802 21.01 -7.89 0.47
CA TYR A 802 22.36 -7.55 0.94
C TYR A 802 23.35 -7.28 -0.20
N PHE A 803 23.02 -7.65 -1.43
CA PHE A 803 23.87 -7.50 -2.62
C PHE A 803 23.26 -6.56 -3.67
N LEU A 804 22.02 -6.10 -3.47
CA LEU A 804 21.32 -5.21 -4.39
C LEU A 804 21.61 -3.75 -4.10
N TYR A 805 22.04 -3.03 -5.13
CA TYR A 805 22.29 -1.60 -5.14
C TYR A 805 21.41 -0.92 -6.18
N LYS A 806 20.90 0.27 -5.86
CA LYS A 806 20.05 1.04 -6.76
C LYS A 806 20.82 2.18 -7.37
N VAL A 807 20.88 2.20 -8.71
CA VAL A 807 21.59 3.22 -9.49
C VAL A 807 20.66 3.82 -10.53
N THR A 808 20.92 5.05 -10.93
CA THR A 808 20.21 5.68 -12.06
C THR A 808 20.62 5.00 -13.37
N LYS A 809 19.77 5.09 -14.40
CA LYS A 809 20.12 4.60 -15.73
C LYS A 809 21.44 5.17 -16.26
N MET A 810 21.68 6.46 -16.03
CA MET A 810 22.93 7.13 -16.42
C MET A 810 24.15 6.60 -15.66
N GLU A 811 24.04 6.36 -14.34
CA GLU A 811 25.10 5.73 -13.56
C GLU A 811 25.35 4.30 -14.02
N PHE A 812 24.30 3.54 -14.34
CA PHE A 812 24.40 2.19 -14.89
C PHE A 812 25.21 2.16 -16.19
N GLU A 813 24.82 2.99 -17.16
CA GLU A 813 25.48 3.09 -18.46
C GLU A 813 26.94 3.56 -18.34
N LYS A 814 27.22 4.49 -17.43
CA LYS A 814 28.55 5.07 -17.26
C LYS A 814 29.54 4.15 -16.53
N TYR A 815 29.11 3.49 -15.46
CA TYR A 815 30.02 2.81 -14.52
C TYR A 815 29.92 1.30 -14.54
N PHE A 816 28.77 0.75 -14.94
CA PHE A 816 28.58 -0.69 -14.98
C PHE A 816 28.72 -1.16 -16.41
N GLY A 817 27.86 -0.71 -17.34
CA GLY A 817 27.95 -0.84 -18.81
C GLY A 817 28.03 -2.27 -19.36
N GLN A 818 28.95 -3.06 -18.84
CA GLN A 818 29.14 -4.48 -18.97
C GLN A 818 28.62 -5.19 -17.71
N TYR A 819 27.91 -6.29 -17.90
CA TYR A 819 27.39 -7.13 -16.83
C TYR A 819 27.46 -8.59 -17.27
N ASN A 820 27.52 -9.52 -16.32
CA ASN A 820 27.67 -10.94 -16.63
C ASN A 820 26.34 -11.54 -17.12
N GLU A 821 25.24 -11.22 -16.46
CA GLU A 821 23.89 -11.61 -16.86
C GLU A 821 22.82 -10.68 -16.25
N HIS A 822 21.56 -10.81 -16.67
CA HIS A 822 20.45 -10.10 -16.04
C HIS A 822 19.21 -11.00 -15.93
N ARG A 823 18.32 -10.68 -14.99
CA ARG A 823 16.98 -11.26 -14.86
C ARG A 823 15.99 -10.15 -14.54
N GLY A 824 15.06 -9.88 -15.44
CA GLY A 824 14.15 -8.74 -15.32
C GLY A 824 14.93 -7.42 -15.25
N ASN A 825 14.70 -6.63 -14.20
CA ASN A 825 15.38 -5.34 -13.98
C ASN A 825 16.62 -5.45 -13.06
N ILE A 826 17.09 -6.67 -12.77
CA ILE A 826 18.26 -6.91 -11.92
C ILE A 826 19.44 -7.35 -12.80
N PHE A 827 20.51 -6.55 -12.78
CA PHE A 827 21.74 -6.79 -13.52
C PHE A 827 22.81 -7.37 -12.60
N TYR A 828 23.38 -8.51 -12.95
CA TYR A 828 24.34 -9.24 -12.13
C TYR A 828 25.78 -9.01 -12.57
N ILE A 829 26.63 -8.76 -11.57
CA ILE A 829 28.07 -8.57 -11.73
C ILE A 829 28.77 -9.53 -10.79
N GLU A 830 29.55 -10.44 -11.38
CA GLU A 830 30.23 -11.52 -10.66
C GLU A 830 31.39 -11.03 -9.81
N ASP A 831 32.17 -10.06 -10.32
CA ASP A 831 33.27 -9.42 -9.58
C ASP A 831 32.77 -8.14 -8.87
N GLY A 832 31.73 -8.30 -8.04
CA GLY A 832 31.10 -7.18 -7.36
C GLY A 832 32.03 -6.47 -6.37
N GLU A 833 33.05 -7.16 -5.86
CA GLU A 833 34.06 -6.60 -4.95
C GLU A 833 34.83 -5.41 -5.59
N ALA A 834 35.05 -5.42 -6.92
CA ALA A 834 35.73 -4.34 -7.64
C ALA A 834 34.98 -2.99 -7.61
N TYR A 835 33.67 -3.02 -7.33
CA TYR A 835 32.80 -1.84 -7.29
C TYR A 835 32.54 -1.34 -5.86
N LEU A 836 33.20 -1.96 -4.87
CA LEU A 836 32.94 -1.72 -3.45
C LEU A 836 34.18 -1.25 -2.73
N GLU A 837 34.06 -0.15 -1.98
CA GLU A 837 35.06 0.32 -1.04
C GLU A 837 34.46 0.28 0.38
N ASN A 838 35.08 -0.48 1.29
CA ASN A 838 34.57 -0.71 2.64
C ASN A 838 33.09 -1.18 2.67
N GLY A 839 32.70 -2.01 1.69
CA GLY A 839 31.35 -2.55 1.56
C GLY A 839 30.31 -1.57 0.98
N ARG A 840 30.72 -0.37 0.56
CA ARG A 840 29.87 0.66 -0.03
C ARG A 840 30.18 0.83 -1.51
N LEU A 841 29.17 1.17 -2.30
CA LEU A 841 29.32 1.38 -3.73
C LEU A 841 30.28 2.56 -4.00
N ASN A 842 31.36 2.31 -4.74
CA ASN A 842 32.29 3.35 -5.18
C ASN A 842 32.34 3.41 -6.71
N LEU A 843 31.74 4.45 -7.27
CA LEU A 843 31.64 4.66 -8.72
C LEU A 843 32.90 5.31 -9.33
N ASN A 844 33.88 5.75 -8.53
CA ASN A 844 35.08 6.41 -9.03
C ASN A 844 36.15 5.43 -9.54
N PHE A 845 36.17 4.18 -9.07
CA PHE A 845 37.12 3.16 -9.54
C PHE A 845 36.82 2.63 -10.95
N CYS A 846 35.66 2.98 -11.51
CA CYS A 846 35.19 2.47 -12.80
C CYS A 846 35.73 3.25 -14.02
N GLY A 847 36.57 4.27 -13.82
CA GLY A 847 37.09 5.13 -14.88
C GLY A 847 38.37 4.66 -15.57
N ASP A 848 39.09 3.69 -14.98
CA ASP A 848 40.43 3.29 -15.44
C ASP A 848 40.44 1.98 -16.26
N PHE A 849 39.26 1.44 -16.61
CA PHE A 849 39.09 0.25 -17.45
C PHE A 849 38.27 0.53 -18.73
N LEU A 850 38.47 1.71 -19.33
CA LEU A 850 38.02 2.01 -20.70
C LEU A 850 39.20 2.12 -21.66
#